data_AF-A0A432IQD3-F1
#
_entry.id   AF-A0A432IQD3-F1
#
_cell.length_a   1.000
_cell.length_b   1.000
_cell.length_c   1.000
_cell.angle_alpha   90.00
_cell.angle_beta   90.00
_cell.angle_gamma   90.00
#
_symmetry.space_group_name_H-M   'P 1'
#
loop_
_entity.id
_entity.type
_entity.pdbx_description
1 polymer ?
#
loop_
_entity_poly.entity_id
_entity_poly.type
_entity_poly.pdbx_seq_one_letter_code
_entity_poly.pdbx_strand_id
1 'polypeptide(L)'
;KDKKGKVSEAISKKIGFRTSEVKNGQYLLNGKAILFKGVNRHEHDPETGHVISKEDMLRDIQIFKEYNINAVRTSHYPDDPYWYELCDEYGIYVIDEANIESHGMGYRMDRTLGNDPKWLKAHMERTRRMIERDKNHPSIVIWSLGNEAGNGWNFYNTYLLAKKLDGTRPVQYGRAGYEWNTDLYVPMYATPESVEKYAKSKRYNKPLVQCEYAHAMGNSEGGLKEYWDLYEKYDRLQGGFIWDFVDQGIKTVKNGKEIYAYGGDFGPEDVPSDNNFLNNGLVQPDRKPNPHIYEVKHIYQNVKFYANDLSKKKVDIKNWYFFRDLSNYKVDWEIIADGIVVEKGSINELNVAPQEKKTLTIPFTTQFKNGVEYFLNLKVILKNDEPLLKAGFEIGYEQFQLTEAHLGKPVETSIPVSVKTDANKIHVQGTDFSIDFDKTKGTMTSFIYKGSLLIKKGPEVNFWRAPIDNDYGARTQKKYKEWKNLGKSEKVKTEVKQISKSKVQISFERPLFGGDAIYTQTFTIDGSGAVEVTNNLKAIKGKHSHLFKFGNEMVLPETFKTITWYGQGPFESYADRQHAAKVGLYSGSIADQYFPYIRPQETGNKIGVRWAELLADNGAGIKIFGEKLLDVSALNFSRDDLDSGDEKTQKHAGELTPRKEVFVNVDGFQQGLGSINSWGAKPLDPYMLPYKSYKYSYWIIPLKK
;
A
#
# COMPACT_ATOMS: atom_id res chain seq x y z
N LYS A 1 23.77 50.48 9.73
CA LYS A 1 23.63 51.87 10.26
C LYS A 1 24.74 52.71 9.63
N ASP A 2 24.49 53.97 9.29
CA ASP A 2 25.53 54.89 8.83
C ASP A 2 26.43 55.37 9.99
N LYS A 3 27.43 56.21 9.67
CA LYS A 3 28.36 56.79 10.67
C LYS A 3 27.68 57.66 11.73
N LYS A 4 26.40 58.02 11.56
CA LYS A 4 25.58 58.79 12.50
C LYS A 4 24.60 57.93 13.29
N GLY A 5 24.66 56.60 13.15
CA GLY A 5 23.81 55.66 13.87
C GLY A 5 22.42 55.46 13.26
N LYS A 6 22.12 56.03 12.09
CA LYS A 6 20.84 55.84 11.38
C LYS A 6 20.84 54.50 10.67
N VAL A 7 19.78 53.70 10.79
CA VAL A 7 19.68 52.42 10.07
C VAL A 7 19.69 52.69 8.56
N SER A 8 20.62 52.05 7.87
CA SER A 8 20.84 52.16 6.42
C SER A 8 20.25 50.97 5.66
N GLU A 9 20.26 49.79 6.29
CA GLU A 9 19.70 48.52 5.80
C GLU A 9 19.45 47.62 7.01
N ALA A 10 18.41 46.77 6.92
CA ALA A 10 18.13 45.72 7.89
C ALA A 10 17.62 44.46 7.14
N ILE A 11 18.17 43.30 7.49
CA ILE A 11 17.80 41.99 6.97
C ILE A 11 17.56 41.08 8.17
N SER A 12 16.50 40.27 8.14
CA SER A 12 16.16 39.31 9.20
C SER A 12 16.03 37.90 8.63
N LYS A 13 16.45 36.89 9.39
CA LYS A 13 16.15 35.47 9.15
C LYS A 13 15.74 34.79 10.46
N LYS A 14 14.88 33.78 10.36
CA LYS A 14 14.61 32.84 11.46
C LYS A 14 15.85 31.97 11.70
N ILE A 15 16.14 31.63 12.94
CA ILE A 15 17.28 30.80 13.34
C ILE A 15 16.80 29.63 14.19
N GLY A 16 17.48 28.48 14.10
CA GLY A 16 17.22 27.30 14.92
C GLY A 16 18.51 26.69 15.45
N PHE A 17 18.59 26.47 16.76
CA PHE A 17 19.76 25.86 17.40
C PHE A 17 19.69 24.34 17.27
N ARG A 18 20.63 23.77 16.53
CA ARG A 18 20.75 22.32 16.34
C ARG A 18 22.16 21.90 15.95
N THR A 19 22.53 20.66 16.23
CA THR A 19 23.71 19.99 15.64
C THR A 19 23.27 18.90 14.69
N SER A 20 24.02 18.73 13.60
CA SER A 20 23.86 17.64 12.64
C SER A 20 25.22 17.05 12.32
N GLU A 21 25.44 15.78 12.64
CA GLU A 21 26.76 15.16 12.50
C GLU A 21 26.64 13.65 12.22
N VAL A 22 27.69 13.07 11.65
CA VAL A 22 27.86 11.62 11.59
C VAL A 22 28.94 11.24 12.58
N LYS A 23 28.60 10.38 13.55
CA LYS A 23 29.51 9.96 14.62
C LYS A 23 29.26 8.50 14.97
N ASN A 24 30.34 7.73 15.15
CA ASN A 24 30.29 6.31 15.52
C ASN A 24 29.36 5.45 14.62
N GLY A 25 29.28 5.79 13.32
CA GLY A 25 28.45 5.08 12.36
C GLY A 25 26.95 5.36 12.45
N GLN A 26 26.56 6.44 13.12
CA GLN A 26 25.20 6.95 13.18
C GLN A 26 25.16 8.42 12.73
N TYR A 27 24.10 8.82 12.05
CA TYR A 27 23.70 10.20 11.90
C TYR A 27 23.03 10.67 13.20
N LEU A 28 23.47 11.80 13.74
CA LEU A 28 22.96 12.37 14.99
C LEU A 28 22.40 13.76 14.74
N LEU A 29 21.20 14.01 15.27
CA LEU A 29 20.64 15.33 15.43
C LEU A 29 20.59 15.65 16.92
N ASN A 30 21.21 16.75 17.36
CA ASN A 30 21.29 17.12 18.79
C ASN A 30 21.79 15.96 19.67
N GLY A 31 22.75 15.18 19.16
CA GLY A 31 23.31 14.01 19.84
C GLY A 31 22.41 12.76 19.89
N LYS A 32 21.28 12.75 19.18
CA LYS A 32 20.35 11.61 19.10
C LYS A 32 20.34 10.99 17.71
N ALA A 33 20.39 9.66 17.65
CA ALA A 33 20.31 8.89 16.40
C ALA A 33 18.87 8.78 15.91
N ILE A 34 18.39 9.81 15.21
CA ILE A 34 17.01 9.87 14.72
C ILE A 34 16.75 8.86 13.58
N LEU A 35 15.49 8.53 13.35
CA LEU A 35 15.06 7.77 12.17
C LEU A 35 14.46 8.75 11.14
N PHE A 36 14.92 8.67 9.89
CA PHE A 36 14.32 9.37 8.76
C PHE A 36 13.07 8.62 8.29
N LYS A 37 11.92 9.26 8.52
CA LYS A 37 10.59 8.88 8.02
C LYS A 37 10.31 9.76 6.81
N GLY A 38 11.08 9.55 5.75
CA GLY A 38 11.24 10.50 4.67
C GLY A 38 10.44 10.20 3.42
N VAL A 39 10.28 11.21 2.57
CA VAL A 39 9.74 11.08 1.21
C VAL A 39 10.56 11.93 0.23
N ASN A 40 10.73 11.47 -1.01
CA ASN A 40 11.23 12.29 -2.11
C ASN A 40 10.08 13.15 -2.66
N ARG A 41 10.33 14.42 -2.95
CA ARG A 41 9.31 15.34 -3.46
C ARG A 41 9.84 16.08 -4.68
N HIS A 42 9.12 15.98 -5.78
CA HIS A 42 9.25 16.88 -6.92
C HIS A 42 8.34 18.10 -6.77
N GLU A 43 8.79 19.25 -7.26
CA GLU A 43 7.96 20.44 -7.41
C GLU A 43 6.99 20.26 -8.59
N HIS A 44 5.78 19.77 -8.30
CA HIS A 44 4.77 19.49 -9.32
C HIS A 44 3.37 19.95 -8.93
N ASP A 45 2.72 20.63 -9.86
CA ASP A 45 1.31 20.98 -9.85
C ASP A 45 0.65 20.47 -11.16
N PRO A 46 -0.53 19.84 -11.10
CA PRO A 46 -1.17 19.28 -12.28
C PRO A 46 -1.60 20.29 -13.34
N GLU A 47 -1.75 21.57 -13.01
CA GLU A 47 -2.19 22.64 -13.90
C GLU A 47 -0.99 23.50 -14.38
N THR A 48 -0.05 23.80 -13.47
CA THR A 48 1.05 24.75 -13.73
C THR A 48 2.43 24.10 -13.83
N GLY A 49 2.52 22.77 -13.72
CA GLY A 49 3.79 22.03 -13.80
C GLY A 49 4.71 22.37 -12.63
N HIS A 50 5.89 22.91 -12.90
CA HIS A 50 6.88 23.22 -11.84
C HIS A 50 6.64 24.55 -11.11
N VAL A 51 5.51 25.23 -11.35
CA VAL A 51 5.17 26.47 -10.65
C VAL A 51 4.13 26.17 -9.58
N ILE A 52 4.58 25.74 -8.41
CA ILE A 52 3.68 25.38 -7.30
C ILE A 52 3.25 26.62 -6.51
N SER A 53 2.00 26.63 -6.05
CA SER A 53 1.50 27.70 -5.18
C SER A 53 2.06 27.59 -3.75
N LYS A 54 1.97 28.68 -2.99
CA LYS A 54 2.33 28.70 -1.57
C LYS A 54 1.38 27.83 -0.74
N GLU A 55 0.14 27.78 -1.17
CA GLU A 55 -0.95 27.02 -0.58
C GLU A 55 -0.70 25.52 -0.74
N ASP A 56 -0.26 25.07 -1.92
CA ASP A 56 0.07 23.67 -2.18
C ASP A 56 1.34 23.24 -1.45
N MET A 57 2.37 24.09 -1.40
CA MET A 57 3.54 23.83 -0.56
C MET A 57 3.17 23.65 0.92
N LEU A 58 2.27 24.51 1.45
CA LEU A 58 1.76 24.35 2.81
C LEU A 58 0.93 23.07 2.95
N ARG A 59 0.12 22.73 1.95
CA ARG A 59 -0.69 21.50 1.95
C ARG A 59 0.19 20.24 1.97
N ASP A 60 1.28 20.23 1.21
CA ASP A 60 2.25 19.14 1.21
C ASP A 60 2.82 18.91 2.62
N ILE A 61 3.20 19.99 3.32
CA ILE A 61 3.70 19.92 4.70
C ILE A 61 2.61 19.47 5.68
N GLN A 62 1.37 19.92 5.53
CA GLN A 62 0.24 19.43 6.33
C GLN A 62 0.10 17.91 6.18
N ILE A 63 0.13 17.40 4.95
CA ILE A 63 0.08 15.96 4.67
C ILE A 63 1.26 15.25 5.35
N PHE A 64 2.47 15.81 5.32
CA PHE A 64 3.60 15.21 6.02
C PHE A 64 3.31 15.04 7.52
N LYS A 65 2.75 16.07 8.17
CA LYS A 65 2.37 15.99 9.60
C LYS A 65 1.23 15.00 9.84
N GLU A 66 0.22 14.99 8.98
CA GLU A 66 -0.95 14.11 9.08
C GLU A 66 -0.58 12.62 8.95
N TYR A 67 0.46 12.31 8.17
CA TYR A 67 0.89 10.95 7.82
C TYR A 67 2.26 10.56 8.42
N ASN A 68 2.67 11.21 9.51
CA ASN A 68 3.88 10.87 10.29
C ASN A 68 5.22 10.96 9.52
N ILE A 69 5.27 11.69 8.41
CA ILE A 69 6.48 11.98 7.64
C ILE A 69 7.25 13.10 8.37
N ASN A 70 8.54 12.89 8.61
CA ASN A 70 9.39 13.85 9.32
C ASN A 70 10.49 14.47 8.46
N ALA A 71 10.68 13.97 7.24
CA ALA A 71 11.77 14.40 6.38
C ALA A 71 11.35 14.43 4.91
N VAL A 72 12.00 15.31 4.15
CA VAL A 72 11.84 15.43 2.70
C VAL A 72 13.21 15.55 2.03
N ARG A 73 13.36 14.89 0.88
CA ARG A 73 14.48 15.11 -0.05
C ARG A 73 13.97 15.90 -1.26
N THR A 74 14.63 16.99 -1.61
CA THR A 74 14.27 17.85 -2.75
C THR A 74 14.77 17.21 -4.06
N SER A 75 14.04 16.20 -4.54
CA SER A 75 14.41 15.42 -5.72
C SER A 75 14.15 16.23 -7.00
N HIS A 76 15.12 16.52 -7.86
CA HIS A 76 16.57 16.36 -7.73
C HIS A 76 17.29 17.69 -7.94
N TYR A 77 16.79 18.71 -7.25
CA TYR A 77 17.23 20.09 -7.37
C TYR A 77 16.83 20.90 -6.13
N PRO A 78 17.41 22.10 -5.93
CA PRO A 78 16.96 22.96 -4.86
C PRO A 78 15.57 23.53 -5.19
N ASP A 79 14.63 23.39 -4.27
CA ASP A 79 13.23 23.86 -4.38
C ASP A 79 13.14 25.41 -4.26
N ASP A 80 11.93 25.96 -4.38
CA ASP A 80 11.64 27.37 -4.11
C ASP A 80 12.07 27.77 -2.67
N PRO A 81 12.70 28.95 -2.46
CA PRO A 81 13.12 29.40 -1.13
C PRO A 81 12.02 29.37 -0.05
N TYR A 82 10.75 29.60 -0.41
CA TYR A 82 9.63 29.56 0.51
C TYR A 82 9.40 28.16 1.10
N TRP A 83 9.74 27.09 0.38
CA TRP A 83 9.65 25.72 0.86
C TRP A 83 10.48 25.50 2.15
N TYR A 84 11.72 26.00 2.15
CA TYR A 84 12.62 25.87 3.30
C TYR A 84 12.16 26.71 4.49
N GLU A 85 11.54 27.88 4.25
CA GLU A 85 10.92 28.68 5.31
C GLU A 85 9.77 27.95 5.99
N LEU A 86 8.95 27.23 5.22
CA LEU A 86 7.89 26.39 5.77
C LEU A 86 8.46 25.19 6.54
N CYS A 87 9.50 24.53 6.01
CA CYS A 87 10.14 23.40 6.68
C CYS A 87 10.79 23.82 8.02
N ASP A 88 11.39 25.02 8.06
CA ASP A 88 11.90 25.63 9.30
C ASP A 88 10.79 25.86 10.32
N GLU A 89 9.64 26.37 9.88
CA GLU A 89 8.51 26.74 10.74
C GLU A 89 7.76 25.52 11.29
N TYR A 90 7.50 24.52 10.46
CA TYR A 90 6.67 23.37 10.80
C TYR A 90 7.46 22.12 11.22
N GLY A 91 8.78 22.18 11.13
CA GLY A 91 9.70 21.15 11.60
C GLY A 91 9.70 19.91 10.71
N ILE A 92 10.22 20.06 9.50
CA ILE A 92 10.51 18.97 8.55
C ILE A 92 12.02 18.96 8.30
N TYR A 93 12.66 17.80 8.41
CA TYR A 93 14.08 17.65 8.09
C TYR A 93 14.27 17.64 6.56
N VAL A 94 15.16 18.47 6.04
CA VAL A 94 15.40 18.60 4.61
C VAL A 94 16.77 18.04 4.24
N ILE A 95 16.78 17.19 3.22
CA ILE A 95 17.97 16.90 2.42
C ILE A 95 17.88 17.77 1.17
N ASP A 96 18.69 18.82 1.12
CA ASP A 96 18.72 19.76 0.01
C ASP A 96 19.74 19.29 -1.03
N GLU A 97 19.31 19.17 -2.28
CA GLU A 97 20.05 18.49 -3.35
C GLU A 97 20.44 19.42 -4.50
N ALA A 98 21.71 19.40 -4.88
CA ALA A 98 22.17 20.20 -6.00
C ALA A 98 21.53 19.70 -7.30
N ASN A 99 21.11 20.62 -8.17
CA ASN A 99 20.53 20.31 -9.47
C ASN A 99 21.59 19.73 -10.42
N ILE A 100 21.98 18.48 -10.24
CA ILE A 100 22.99 17.77 -11.02
C ILE A 100 22.52 16.34 -11.21
N GLU A 101 22.04 16.06 -12.42
CA GLU A 101 21.69 14.73 -12.86
C GLU A 101 22.11 14.55 -14.33
N SER A 102 22.78 13.43 -14.62
CA SER A 102 23.24 13.11 -15.97
C SER A 102 23.03 11.63 -16.30
N HIS A 103 21.88 11.09 -15.88
CA HIS A 103 21.55 9.66 -15.98
C HIS A 103 21.79 9.12 -17.40
N GLY A 104 21.32 9.83 -18.44
CA GLY A 104 21.47 9.43 -19.84
C GLY A 104 22.91 9.27 -20.35
N MET A 105 23.90 9.83 -19.64
CA MET A 105 25.33 9.67 -19.97
C MET A 105 25.91 8.37 -19.42
N GLY A 106 25.23 7.70 -18.48
CA GLY A 106 25.73 6.51 -17.79
C GLY A 106 26.88 6.79 -16.82
N TYR A 107 27.34 5.73 -16.15
CA TYR A 107 28.20 5.85 -14.96
C TYR A 107 29.63 5.35 -15.14
N ARG A 108 30.01 4.93 -16.35
CA ARG A 108 31.39 4.48 -16.62
C ARG A 108 32.35 5.67 -16.48
N MET A 109 33.49 5.45 -15.83
CA MET A 109 34.47 6.50 -15.52
C MET A 109 35.04 7.22 -16.76
N ASP A 110 35.06 6.56 -17.91
CA ASP A 110 35.51 7.08 -19.20
C ASP A 110 34.44 7.89 -19.96
N ARG A 111 33.19 7.88 -19.49
CA ARG A 111 32.04 8.52 -20.17
C ARG A 111 31.29 9.51 -19.29
N THR A 112 31.22 9.24 -18.00
CA THR A 112 30.37 9.98 -17.07
C THR A 112 30.82 11.43 -16.90
N LEU A 113 29.87 12.35 -16.89
CA LEU A 113 30.16 13.77 -16.64
C LEU A 113 30.62 14.02 -15.21
N GLY A 114 30.33 13.12 -14.27
CA GLY A 114 30.86 13.15 -12.90
C GLY A 114 32.39 13.01 -12.82
N ASN A 115 33.06 12.55 -13.88
CA ASN A 115 34.50 12.38 -13.93
C ASN A 115 35.22 13.19 -15.02
N ASP A 116 34.51 13.85 -15.95
CA ASP A 116 35.11 14.68 -16.99
C ASP A 116 35.46 16.09 -16.45
N PRO A 117 36.75 16.46 -16.31
CA PRO A 117 37.14 17.75 -15.73
C PRO A 117 36.64 18.97 -16.50
N LYS A 118 36.25 18.85 -17.78
CA LYS A 118 35.65 19.94 -18.55
C LYS A 118 34.33 20.41 -17.93
N TRP A 119 33.62 19.51 -17.24
CA TRP A 119 32.35 19.78 -16.57
C TRP A 119 32.51 20.21 -15.10
N LEU A 120 33.74 20.30 -14.58
CA LEU A 120 34.00 20.64 -13.18
C LEU A 120 33.35 21.97 -12.78
N LYS A 121 33.50 23.01 -13.62
CA LYS A 121 32.93 24.33 -13.34
C LYS A 121 31.42 24.27 -13.13
N ALA A 122 30.71 23.54 -14.00
CA ALA A 122 29.25 23.39 -13.91
C ALA A 122 28.81 22.69 -12.62
N HIS A 123 29.51 21.62 -12.23
CA HIS A 123 29.23 20.89 -10.97
C HIS A 123 29.50 21.78 -9.74
N MET A 124 30.62 22.48 -9.74
CA MET A 124 31.03 23.37 -8.64
C MET A 124 30.09 24.56 -8.47
N GLU A 125 29.62 25.16 -9.56
CA GLU A 125 28.68 26.30 -9.50
C GLU A 125 27.31 25.87 -8.99
N ARG A 126 26.76 24.75 -9.46
CA ARG A 126 25.47 24.22 -9.00
C ARG A 126 25.50 23.87 -7.50
N THR A 127 26.57 23.21 -7.06
CA THR A 127 26.79 22.90 -5.63
C THR A 127 26.95 24.17 -4.79
N ARG A 128 27.80 25.11 -5.22
CA ARG A 128 28.03 26.37 -4.48
C ARG A 128 26.75 27.18 -4.34
N ARG A 129 26.00 27.34 -5.42
CA ARG A 129 24.80 28.19 -5.45
C ARG A 129 23.72 27.71 -4.49
N MET A 130 23.50 26.39 -4.40
CA MET A 130 22.60 25.79 -3.40
C MET A 130 23.06 26.13 -1.98
N ILE A 131 24.29 25.73 -1.61
CA ILE A 131 24.78 25.91 -0.24
C ILE A 131 24.80 27.39 0.17
N GLU A 132 25.27 28.28 -0.70
CA GLU A 132 25.35 29.71 -0.40
C GLU A 132 23.96 30.34 -0.18
N ARG A 133 22.95 29.92 -0.95
CA ARG A 133 21.56 30.36 -0.81
C ARG A 133 20.96 29.87 0.51
N ASP A 134 21.20 28.61 0.86
CA ASP A 134 20.35 27.89 1.82
C ASP A 134 21.00 27.55 3.17
N LYS A 135 22.31 27.76 3.33
CA LYS A 135 23.10 27.42 4.54
C LYS A 135 22.54 27.86 5.89
N ASN A 136 21.67 28.87 5.91
CA ASN A 136 21.08 29.43 7.12
C ASN A 136 19.76 28.76 7.55
N HIS A 137 19.18 27.86 6.75
CA HIS A 137 17.93 27.15 7.10
C HIS A 137 18.21 26.02 8.11
N PRO A 138 17.66 26.06 9.35
CA PRO A 138 17.85 24.99 10.33
C PRO A 138 17.20 23.66 9.93
N SER A 139 16.15 23.67 9.11
CA SER A 139 15.49 22.45 8.58
C SER A 139 16.42 21.61 7.70
N ILE A 140 17.32 22.25 6.95
CA ILE A 140 18.31 21.55 6.15
C ILE A 140 19.30 20.89 7.10
N VAL A 141 19.37 19.57 7.03
CA VAL A 141 20.22 18.76 7.89
C VAL A 141 21.33 18.03 7.14
N ILE A 142 21.18 17.80 5.84
CA ILE A 142 22.17 17.12 5.00
C ILE A 142 22.20 17.83 3.63
N TRP A 143 23.39 17.99 3.07
CA TRP A 143 23.57 18.39 1.67
C TRP A 143 23.70 17.15 0.78
N SER A 144 22.96 17.10 -0.34
CA SER A 144 23.15 16.10 -1.38
C SER A 144 23.84 16.70 -2.61
N LEU A 145 24.86 16.02 -3.14
CA LEU A 145 25.65 16.55 -4.26
C LEU A 145 24.94 16.45 -5.63
N GLY A 146 23.82 15.72 -5.71
CA GLY A 146 23.05 15.47 -6.93
C GLY A 146 22.51 14.05 -6.98
N ASN A 147 21.98 13.66 -8.14
CA ASN A 147 21.39 12.35 -8.38
C ASN A 147 22.00 11.67 -9.61
N GLU A 148 22.21 10.36 -9.55
CA GLU A 148 22.48 9.52 -10.74
C GLU A 148 23.37 10.13 -11.85
N ALA A 149 24.47 10.79 -11.48
CA ALA A 149 25.36 11.50 -12.40
C ALA A 149 26.78 10.87 -12.47
N GLY A 150 26.88 9.58 -12.15
CA GLY A 150 28.15 8.85 -11.99
C GLY A 150 28.98 9.32 -10.78
N ASN A 151 30.26 8.98 -10.70
CA ASN A 151 31.16 9.46 -9.64
C ASN A 151 32.51 9.84 -10.28
N GLY A 152 33.38 10.56 -9.55
CA GLY A 152 34.73 10.85 -10.02
C GLY A 152 35.22 12.24 -9.67
N TRP A 153 36.17 12.73 -10.47
CA TRP A 153 36.89 13.99 -10.25
C TRP A 153 35.97 15.17 -9.88
N ASN A 154 34.83 15.33 -10.57
CA ASN A 154 33.93 16.46 -10.30
C ASN A 154 33.21 16.30 -8.96
N PHE A 155 32.80 15.09 -8.60
CA PHE A 155 32.14 14.82 -7.31
C PHE A 155 33.09 14.83 -6.12
N TYR A 156 34.36 14.47 -6.31
CA TYR A 156 35.38 14.65 -5.27
C TYR A 156 35.59 16.14 -4.96
N ASN A 157 35.66 16.98 -5.98
CA ASN A 157 35.85 18.41 -5.81
C ASN A 157 34.61 19.11 -5.22
N THR A 158 33.39 18.73 -5.63
CA THR A 158 32.17 19.29 -5.04
C THR A 158 31.95 18.84 -3.61
N TYR A 159 32.31 17.60 -3.24
CA TYR A 159 32.34 17.16 -1.85
C TYR A 159 33.29 18.03 -1.01
N LEU A 160 34.54 18.20 -1.44
CA LEU A 160 35.51 19.04 -0.72
C LEU A 160 35.05 20.50 -0.63
N LEU A 161 34.42 21.02 -1.67
CA LEU A 161 33.80 22.35 -1.66
C LEU A 161 32.69 22.43 -0.62
N ALA A 162 31.76 21.48 -0.58
CA ALA A 162 30.66 21.46 0.37
C ALA A 162 31.18 21.46 1.81
N LYS A 163 32.15 20.58 2.13
CA LYS A 163 32.80 20.56 3.46
C LYS A 163 33.51 21.87 3.80
N LYS A 164 34.07 22.58 2.81
CA LYS A 164 34.73 23.89 3.01
C LYS A 164 33.71 25.02 3.25
N LEU A 165 32.58 25.00 2.55
CA LEU A 165 31.54 26.02 2.67
C LEU A 165 30.71 25.85 3.94
N ASP A 166 30.45 24.61 4.36
CA ASP A 166 29.66 24.30 5.54
C ASP A 166 30.19 23.06 6.28
N GLY A 167 30.83 23.30 7.43
CA GLY A 167 31.28 22.24 8.34
C GLY A 167 30.20 21.79 9.33
N THR A 168 28.99 22.36 9.30
CA THR A 168 27.93 22.13 10.30
C THR A 168 26.93 21.04 9.91
N ARG A 169 27.07 20.48 8.69
CA ARG A 169 26.18 19.45 8.13
C ARG A 169 26.96 18.33 7.45
N PRO A 170 26.47 17.08 7.48
CA PRO A 170 26.96 16.00 6.63
C PRO A 170 26.65 16.23 5.14
N VAL A 171 27.42 15.57 4.28
CA VAL A 171 27.23 15.57 2.82
C VAL A 171 26.98 14.15 2.35
N GLN A 172 25.97 13.93 1.51
CA GLN A 172 25.65 12.64 0.91
C GLN A 172 25.73 12.66 -0.62
N TYR A 173 25.99 11.49 -1.22
CA TYR A 173 25.82 11.27 -2.65
C TYR A 173 25.65 9.78 -2.96
N GLY A 174 24.50 9.39 -3.56
CA GLY A 174 24.15 7.97 -3.77
C GLY A 174 25.17 7.21 -4.63
N ARG A 175 25.67 7.86 -5.70
CA ARG A 175 26.65 7.23 -6.62
C ARG A 175 28.06 7.08 -6.05
N ALA A 176 28.39 7.73 -4.94
CA ALA A 176 29.66 7.53 -4.25
C ALA A 176 29.75 6.13 -3.58
N GLY A 177 28.61 5.48 -3.32
CA GLY A 177 28.57 4.16 -2.70
C GLY A 177 29.35 4.13 -1.38
N TYR A 178 30.43 3.36 -1.33
CA TYR A 178 31.28 3.22 -0.14
C TYR A 178 32.48 4.17 -0.11
N GLU A 179 32.68 5.02 -1.12
CA GLU A 179 33.82 5.92 -1.23
C GLU A 179 33.80 7.04 -0.19
N TRP A 180 34.91 7.77 -0.05
CA TRP A 180 35.11 8.77 1.00
C TRP A 180 34.32 10.07 0.77
N ASN A 181 33.86 10.35 -0.46
CA ASN A 181 33.14 11.57 -0.83
C ASN A 181 31.62 11.51 -0.52
N THR A 182 31.26 10.85 0.58
CA THR A 182 29.92 10.82 1.17
C THR A 182 30.05 10.47 2.65
N ASP A 183 29.34 11.17 3.53
CA ASP A 183 29.36 10.94 4.98
C ASP A 183 28.42 9.79 5.39
N LEU A 184 27.42 9.49 4.56
CA LEU A 184 26.43 8.43 4.75
C LEU A 184 26.49 7.40 3.61
N TYR A 185 26.11 6.17 3.87
CA TYR A 185 25.83 5.20 2.81
C TYR A 185 24.35 5.27 2.44
N VAL A 186 24.05 5.78 1.24
CA VAL A 186 22.68 6.09 0.82
C VAL A 186 22.29 5.33 -0.45
N PRO A 187 22.05 4.01 -0.36
CA PRO A 187 21.65 3.23 -1.53
C PRO A 187 20.23 3.58 -1.95
N MET A 188 19.95 3.38 -3.24
CA MET A 188 18.59 3.38 -3.79
C MET A 188 18.09 1.93 -3.87
N TYR A 189 16.86 1.67 -3.44
CA TYR A 189 16.12 0.42 -3.63
C TYR A 189 16.86 -0.85 -3.14
N ALA A 190 17.66 -0.77 -2.07
CA ALA A 190 18.32 -1.93 -1.50
C ALA A 190 17.29 -2.84 -0.82
N THR A 191 17.35 -4.15 -1.05
CA THR A 191 16.40 -5.11 -0.46
C THR A 191 16.51 -5.19 1.06
N PRO A 192 15.46 -5.62 1.80
CA PRO A 192 15.56 -5.83 3.25
C PRO A 192 16.72 -6.76 3.63
N GLU A 193 16.98 -7.80 2.83
CA GLU A 193 18.13 -8.69 3.00
C GLU A 193 19.47 -7.93 2.90
N SER A 194 19.62 -7.08 1.87
CA SER A 194 20.85 -6.29 1.66
C SER A 194 21.07 -5.27 2.78
N VAL A 195 19.98 -4.64 3.24
CA VAL A 195 19.98 -3.70 4.37
C VAL A 195 20.39 -4.41 5.67
N GLU A 196 19.83 -5.59 5.96
CA GLU A 196 20.22 -6.34 7.16
C GLU A 196 21.67 -6.84 7.08
N LYS A 197 22.10 -7.28 5.89
CA LYS A 197 23.50 -7.68 5.65
C LYS A 197 24.46 -6.51 5.88
N TYR A 198 24.08 -5.30 5.50
CA TYR A 198 24.87 -4.10 5.79
C TYR A 198 24.99 -3.86 7.30
N ALA A 199 23.87 -3.94 8.04
CA ALA A 199 23.85 -3.74 9.49
C ALA A 199 24.76 -4.72 10.24
N LYS A 200 24.81 -5.99 9.81
CA LYS A 200 25.64 -7.04 10.42
C LYS A 200 27.12 -6.97 10.00
N SER A 201 27.46 -6.17 9.01
CA SER A 201 28.82 -6.11 8.46
C SER A 201 29.77 -5.29 9.35
N LYS A 202 30.90 -5.90 9.72
CA LYS A 202 32.02 -5.21 10.40
C LYS A 202 32.87 -4.36 9.44
N ARG A 203 32.71 -4.53 8.13
CA ARG A 203 33.52 -3.84 7.11
C ARG A 203 33.11 -2.38 6.94
N TYR A 204 31.81 -2.10 7.06
CA TYR A 204 31.26 -0.77 6.84
C TYR A 204 31.06 -0.08 8.18
N ASN A 205 31.20 1.25 8.22
CA ASN A 205 31.13 2.04 9.44
C ASN A 205 30.32 3.35 9.29
N LYS A 206 29.59 3.54 8.20
CA LYS A 206 28.69 4.69 8.00
C LYS A 206 27.26 4.33 8.44
N PRO A 207 26.42 5.32 8.76
CA PRO A 207 24.97 5.12 8.83
C PRO A 207 24.43 4.78 7.43
N LEU A 208 23.40 3.95 7.40
CA LEU A 208 22.62 3.67 6.19
C LEU A 208 21.30 4.44 6.27
N VAL A 209 21.06 5.28 5.27
CA VAL A 209 19.78 5.96 5.04
C VAL A 209 19.47 5.82 3.56
N GLN A 210 18.43 5.08 3.18
CA GLN A 210 18.14 4.91 1.75
C GLN A 210 17.68 6.24 1.15
N CYS A 211 18.38 6.78 0.17
CA CYS A 211 17.95 8.03 -0.48
C CYS A 211 16.66 7.83 -1.30
N GLU A 212 16.41 6.60 -1.74
CA GLU A 212 15.16 6.16 -2.35
C GLU A 212 14.90 4.70 -1.95
N TYR A 213 13.68 4.40 -1.51
CA TYR A 213 13.20 3.03 -1.29
C TYR A 213 11.68 3.00 -1.42
N ALA A 214 11.08 1.81 -1.41
CA ALA A 214 9.62 1.64 -1.48
C ALA A 214 9.01 2.49 -2.61
N HIS A 215 9.21 2.05 -3.86
CA HIS A 215 8.71 2.73 -5.04
C HIS A 215 7.17 2.65 -5.09
N ALA A 216 6.47 3.78 -4.91
CA ALA A 216 5.03 3.88 -4.70
C ALA A 216 4.18 3.95 -6.00
N MET A 217 4.76 3.59 -7.15
CA MET A 217 4.07 3.57 -8.45
C MET A 217 2.77 2.74 -8.46
N GLY A 218 1.65 3.43 -8.65
CA GLY A 218 0.32 2.86 -8.64
C GLY A 218 -0.02 2.15 -7.31
N ASN A 219 -0.69 1.01 -7.38
CA ASN A 219 -0.98 0.14 -6.24
C ASN A 219 0.28 -0.63 -5.79
N SER A 220 1.08 -0.01 -4.93
CA SER A 220 2.39 -0.49 -4.45
C SER A 220 2.49 -0.48 -2.91
N GLU A 221 3.66 -0.17 -2.34
CA GLU A 221 3.99 -0.12 -0.89
C GLU A 221 3.84 -1.45 -0.15
N GLY A 222 3.89 -2.56 -0.87
CA GLY A 222 3.98 -3.89 -0.26
C GLY A 222 5.36 -4.14 0.36
N GLY A 223 5.40 -4.60 1.60
CA GLY A 223 6.65 -4.97 2.29
C GLY A 223 7.32 -3.83 3.07
N LEU A 224 6.62 -2.72 3.29
CA LEU A 224 7.15 -1.56 4.02
C LEU A 224 7.51 -1.91 5.48
N LYS A 225 6.73 -2.78 6.12
CA LYS A 225 6.95 -3.22 7.50
C LYS A 225 8.31 -3.89 7.67
N GLU A 226 8.73 -4.73 6.74
CA GLU A 226 9.98 -5.48 6.80
C GLU A 226 11.21 -4.56 6.82
N TYR A 227 11.14 -3.41 6.14
CA TYR A 227 12.17 -2.39 6.27
C TYR A 227 12.17 -1.76 7.66
N TRP A 228 11.01 -1.37 8.18
CA TRP A 228 10.91 -0.67 9.46
C TRP A 228 11.22 -1.54 10.67
N ASP A 229 10.89 -2.83 10.60
CA ASP A 229 11.33 -3.82 11.60
C ASP A 229 12.87 -3.86 11.70
N LEU A 230 13.58 -3.68 10.57
CA LEU A 230 15.05 -3.63 10.55
C LEU A 230 15.58 -2.28 11.04
N TYR A 231 14.97 -1.18 10.61
CA TYR A 231 15.36 0.18 11.02
C TYR A 231 15.21 0.42 12.51
N GLU A 232 14.18 -0.16 13.12
CA GLU A 232 13.95 -0.07 14.57
C GLU A 232 14.81 -1.06 15.38
N LYS A 233 15.45 -2.03 14.71
CA LYS A 233 16.26 -3.08 15.35
C LYS A 233 17.76 -2.77 15.38
N TYR A 234 18.30 -2.10 14.36
CA TYR A 234 19.74 -1.90 14.22
C TYR A 234 20.12 -0.41 14.22
N ASP A 235 20.93 0.00 15.18
CA ASP A 235 21.38 1.38 15.40
C ASP A 235 21.94 2.12 14.16
N ARG A 236 22.53 1.37 13.23
CA ARG A 236 23.17 1.92 12.02
C ARG A 236 22.19 2.17 10.87
N LEU A 237 20.98 1.63 10.95
CA LEU A 237 19.98 1.78 9.92
C LEU A 237 19.00 2.86 10.37
N GLN A 238 18.94 3.97 9.63
CA GLN A 238 18.23 5.16 10.09
C GLN A 238 17.12 5.58 9.14
N GLY A 239 16.46 4.60 8.51
CA GLY A 239 15.32 4.82 7.63
C GLY A 239 15.72 5.16 6.19
N GLY A 240 14.91 6.00 5.56
CA GLY A 240 15.08 6.38 4.17
C GLY A 240 13.96 7.29 3.67
N PHE A 241 13.95 7.51 2.36
CA PHE A 241 12.99 8.37 1.68
C PHE A 241 12.19 7.56 0.66
N ILE A 242 10.88 7.48 0.86
CA ILE A 242 9.95 6.83 -0.09
C ILE A 242 10.05 7.50 -1.46
N TRP A 243 9.97 6.75 -2.55
CA TRP A 243 9.87 7.28 -3.91
C TRP A 243 8.46 7.09 -4.47
N ASP A 244 7.63 8.12 -4.57
CA ASP A 244 7.82 9.51 -4.16
C ASP A 244 6.53 10.11 -3.58
N PHE A 245 6.48 11.43 -3.39
CA PHE A 245 5.37 12.08 -2.72
C PHE A 245 4.13 12.23 -3.60
N VAL A 246 4.26 12.76 -4.82
CA VAL A 246 3.12 13.18 -5.65
C VAL A 246 3.25 12.66 -7.08
N ASP A 247 2.17 12.08 -7.60
CA ASP A 247 2.08 11.69 -9.01
C ASP A 247 2.25 12.92 -9.91
N GLN A 248 3.11 12.83 -10.93
CA GLN A 248 3.46 13.98 -11.78
C GLN A 248 2.53 14.14 -13.00
N GLY A 249 1.29 13.66 -12.91
CA GLY A 249 0.31 13.77 -13.99
C GLY A 249 -0.15 15.21 -14.25
N ILE A 250 -0.36 15.57 -15.51
CA ILE A 250 -0.91 16.88 -15.92
C ILE A 250 -2.39 16.75 -16.18
N LYS A 251 -3.19 17.64 -15.62
CA LYS A 251 -4.63 17.62 -15.81
C LYS A 251 -4.99 18.04 -17.22
N THR A 252 -5.84 17.27 -17.89
CA THR A 252 -6.34 17.58 -19.24
C THR A 252 -7.66 16.87 -19.51
N VAL A 253 -8.23 17.10 -20.69
CA VAL A 253 -9.44 16.42 -21.16
C VAL A 253 -9.08 15.50 -22.32
N LYS A 254 -9.42 14.23 -22.19
CA LYS A 254 -9.28 13.20 -23.23
C LYS A 254 -10.62 12.49 -23.42
N ASN A 255 -11.06 12.36 -24.66
CA ASN A 255 -12.36 11.76 -25.00
C ASN A 255 -13.55 12.39 -24.24
N GLY A 256 -13.49 13.70 -23.98
CA GLY A 256 -14.53 14.44 -23.26
C GLY A 256 -14.57 14.19 -21.76
N LYS A 257 -13.59 13.49 -21.19
CA LYS A 257 -13.46 13.25 -19.75
C LYS A 257 -12.15 13.82 -19.22
N GLU A 258 -12.19 14.32 -18.00
CA GLU A 258 -11.02 14.80 -17.29
C GLU A 258 -10.10 13.62 -16.93
N ILE A 259 -8.80 13.79 -17.15
CA ILE A 259 -7.76 12.83 -16.83
C ILE A 259 -6.54 13.54 -16.24
N TYR A 260 -5.70 12.77 -15.55
CA TYR A 260 -4.30 13.11 -15.33
C TYR A 260 -3.47 12.41 -16.40
N ALA A 261 -3.04 13.17 -17.40
CA ALA A 261 -2.21 12.71 -18.50
C ALA A 261 -0.77 12.42 -18.04
N TYR A 262 -0.12 11.49 -18.73
CA TYR A 262 1.26 11.11 -18.52
C TYR A 262 1.98 10.93 -19.87
N GLY A 263 3.22 10.46 -19.88
CA GLY A 263 3.99 10.30 -21.11
C GLY A 263 3.20 9.54 -22.18
N GLY A 264 3.24 10.03 -23.43
CA GLY A 264 2.48 9.48 -24.55
C GLY A 264 1.10 10.12 -24.80
N ASP A 265 0.59 10.96 -23.89
CA ASP A 265 -0.65 11.73 -24.13
C ASP A 265 -0.43 13.06 -24.86
N PHE A 266 0.83 13.50 -24.96
CA PHE A 266 1.20 14.74 -25.62
C PHE A 266 2.19 14.46 -26.76
N GLY A 267 2.00 15.17 -27.87
CA GLY A 267 2.83 15.03 -29.07
C GLY A 267 2.39 13.90 -30.00
N PRO A 268 3.10 13.73 -31.12
CA PRO A 268 2.92 12.59 -32.03
C PRO A 268 3.15 11.22 -31.37
N GLU A 269 2.58 10.15 -31.95
CA GLU A 269 2.67 8.77 -31.42
C GLU A 269 4.12 8.23 -31.35
N ASP A 270 5.02 8.73 -32.19
CA ASP A 270 6.43 8.32 -32.26
C ASP A 270 7.36 9.09 -31.32
N VAL A 271 6.84 10.03 -30.53
CA VAL A 271 7.63 10.72 -29.51
C VAL A 271 8.07 9.72 -28.44
N PRO A 272 9.39 9.56 -28.18
CA PRO A 272 9.87 8.68 -27.13
C PRO A 272 9.27 9.04 -25.77
N SER A 273 8.78 8.04 -25.04
CA SER A 273 8.07 8.22 -23.78
C SER A 273 8.28 7.01 -22.86
N ASP A 274 8.45 7.27 -21.57
CA ASP A 274 8.45 6.26 -20.49
C ASP A 274 7.05 6.05 -19.88
N ASN A 275 6.00 6.48 -20.59
CA ASN A 275 4.60 6.31 -20.24
C ASN A 275 4.27 6.81 -18.83
N ASN A 276 3.70 5.93 -17.98
CA ASN A 276 3.23 6.29 -16.65
C ASN A 276 4.31 6.26 -15.56
N PHE A 277 5.61 6.12 -15.90
CA PHE A 277 6.72 6.01 -14.93
C PHE A 277 6.97 7.27 -14.07
N LEU A 278 6.22 8.34 -14.34
CA LEU A 278 6.18 9.58 -13.56
C LEU A 278 5.10 9.59 -12.46
N ASN A 279 4.24 8.56 -12.41
CA ASN A 279 3.16 8.43 -11.42
C ASN A 279 3.58 7.49 -10.30
N ASN A 280 4.37 8.01 -9.36
CA ASN A 280 5.01 7.26 -8.27
C ASN A 280 4.57 7.71 -6.87
N GLY A 281 3.50 8.51 -6.77
CA GLY A 281 3.22 9.30 -5.57
C GLY A 281 2.46 8.57 -4.47
N LEU A 282 2.77 8.92 -3.22
CA LEU A 282 1.92 8.70 -2.05
C LEU A 282 0.55 9.42 -2.15
N VAL A 283 0.48 10.47 -2.96
CA VAL A 283 -0.75 11.19 -3.30
C VAL A 283 -0.89 11.39 -4.81
N GLN A 284 -2.14 11.49 -5.28
CA GLN A 284 -2.47 11.88 -6.65
C GLN A 284 -2.05 13.34 -6.93
N PRO A 285 -2.07 13.81 -8.20
CA PRO A 285 -1.59 15.15 -8.53
C PRO A 285 -2.33 16.28 -7.78
N ASP A 286 -3.60 16.07 -7.42
CA ASP A 286 -4.45 16.97 -6.61
C ASP A 286 -4.28 16.79 -5.08
N ARG A 287 -3.24 16.07 -4.65
CA ARG A 287 -2.94 15.74 -3.24
C ARG A 287 -3.97 14.82 -2.59
N LYS A 288 -4.85 14.17 -3.35
CA LYS A 288 -5.70 13.11 -2.82
C LYS A 288 -4.84 11.90 -2.40
N PRO A 289 -4.96 11.41 -1.16
CA PRO A 289 -4.27 10.22 -0.68
C PRO A 289 -4.46 8.98 -1.58
N ASN A 290 -3.36 8.37 -2.03
CA ASN A 290 -3.39 7.00 -2.55
C ASN A 290 -3.49 6.01 -1.37
N PRO A 291 -4.17 4.84 -1.48
CA PRO A 291 -4.47 3.98 -0.34
C PRO A 291 -3.25 3.52 0.46
N HIS A 292 -2.09 3.39 -0.19
CA HIS A 292 -0.87 2.99 0.51
C HIS A 292 -0.36 4.01 1.56
N ILE A 293 -0.75 5.28 1.51
CA ILE A 293 -0.24 6.28 2.46
C ILE A 293 -0.77 6.01 3.88
N TYR A 294 -1.90 5.30 4.01
CA TYR A 294 -2.39 4.84 5.30
C TYR A 294 -1.45 3.80 5.93
N GLU A 295 -0.86 2.91 5.13
CA GLU A 295 0.20 2.00 5.59
C GLU A 295 1.43 2.78 6.03
N VAL A 296 1.84 3.80 5.25
CA VAL A 296 2.94 4.70 5.62
C VAL A 296 2.68 5.36 6.98
N LYS A 297 1.51 5.98 7.17
CA LYS A 297 1.13 6.62 8.46
C LYS A 297 1.23 5.66 9.63
N HIS A 298 0.71 4.44 9.47
CA HIS A 298 0.73 3.43 10.53
C HIS A 298 2.15 2.97 10.84
N ILE A 299 2.94 2.62 9.83
CA ILE A 299 4.32 2.14 10.02
C ILE A 299 5.23 3.26 10.57
N TYR A 300 5.03 4.50 10.13
CA TYR A 300 5.79 5.68 10.54
C TYR A 300 5.34 6.25 11.89
N GLN A 301 4.30 5.73 12.55
CA GLN A 301 3.83 6.31 13.81
C GLN A 301 4.92 6.34 14.90
N ASN A 302 4.94 7.42 15.69
CA ASN A 302 5.96 7.65 16.72
C ASN A 302 5.53 7.16 18.11
N VAL A 303 4.31 6.64 18.24
CA VAL A 303 3.82 6.01 19.46
C VAL A 303 3.30 4.64 19.06
N LYS A 304 4.03 3.59 19.44
CA LYS A 304 3.73 2.21 19.05
C LYS A 304 3.31 1.39 20.26
N PHE A 305 2.41 0.45 20.04
CA PHE A 305 2.00 -0.52 21.04
C PHE A 305 2.54 -1.90 20.70
N TYR A 306 2.85 -2.69 21.73
CA TYR A 306 3.27 -4.07 21.59
C TYR A 306 2.48 -4.95 22.55
N ALA A 307 2.07 -6.13 22.09
CA ALA A 307 1.45 -7.11 22.97
C ALA A 307 2.41 -7.48 24.10
N ASN A 308 1.93 -7.52 25.34
CA ASN A 308 2.68 -7.97 26.51
C ASN A 308 1.99 -9.19 27.12
N ASP A 309 0.95 -8.98 27.94
CA ASP A 309 0.13 -10.05 28.49
C ASP A 309 -1.34 -9.64 28.37
N LEU A 310 -1.89 -9.88 27.17
CA LEU A 310 -3.27 -9.49 26.84
C LEU A 310 -4.29 -10.17 27.76
N SER A 311 -3.99 -11.37 28.27
CA SER A 311 -4.85 -12.06 29.26
C SER A 311 -4.96 -11.31 30.58
N LYS A 312 -3.90 -10.57 30.95
CA LYS A 312 -3.87 -9.65 32.09
C LYS A 312 -4.11 -8.19 31.70
N LYS A 313 -4.62 -7.94 30.49
CA LYS A 313 -4.93 -6.61 29.95
C LYS A 313 -3.71 -5.69 29.83
N LYS A 314 -2.51 -6.26 29.68
CA LYS A 314 -1.26 -5.52 29.61
C LYS A 314 -0.78 -5.36 28.17
N VAL A 315 -0.50 -4.12 27.80
CA VAL A 315 0.13 -3.73 26.52
C VAL A 315 1.31 -2.83 26.83
N ASP A 316 2.37 -2.91 26.03
CA ASP A 316 3.47 -1.96 26.15
C ASP A 316 3.28 -0.80 25.19
N ILE A 317 3.51 0.43 25.65
CA ILE A 317 3.61 1.64 24.85
C ILE A 317 5.08 2.05 24.73
N LYS A 318 5.54 2.38 23.53
CA LYS A 318 6.88 2.92 23.26
C LYS A 318 6.77 4.31 22.65
N ASN A 319 7.50 5.25 23.23
CA ASN A 319 7.70 6.56 22.65
C ASN A 319 8.91 6.51 21.69
N TRP A 320 8.65 6.62 20.39
CA TRP A 320 9.68 6.70 19.33
C TRP A 320 10.09 8.14 18.98
N TYR A 321 9.51 9.16 19.62
CA TYR A 321 10.07 10.51 19.55
C TYR A 321 11.42 10.58 20.27
N PHE A 322 12.30 11.46 19.77
CA PHE A 322 13.66 11.64 20.32
C PHE A 322 13.78 12.85 21.26
N PHE A 323 12.86 13.81 21.16
CA PHE A 323 12.99 15.13 21.83
C PHE A 323 11.72 15.57 22.56
N ARG A 324 10.67 14.74 22.62
CA ARG A 324 9.42 15.05 23.32
C ARG A 324 8.87 13.82 24.05
N ASP A 325 8.26 14.04 25.20
CA ASP A 325 7.50 13.03 25.92
C ASP A 325 6.08 12.87 25.35
N LEU A 326 5.25 12.05 26.01
CA LEU A 326 3.87 11.82 25.60
C LEU A 326 2.81 12.63 26.39
N SER A 327 3.21 13.68 27.11
CA SER A 327 2.31 14.46 27.97
C SER A 327 1.17 15.16 27.24
N ASN A 328 1.33 15.48 25.95
CA ASN A 328 0.28 16.08 25.11
C ASN A 328 -0.65 15.03 24.45
N TYR A 329 -0.51 13.75 24.77
CA TYR A 329 -1.35 12.70 24.20
C TYR A 329 -2.15 11.98 25.28
N LYS A 330 -3.22 11.32 24.84
CA LYS A 330 -3.98 10.32 25.60
C LYS A 330 -4.13 9.06 24.75
N VAL A 331 -4.42 7.94 25.39
CA VAL A 331 -4.81 6.70 24.69
C VAL A 331 -6.30 6.49 24.85
N ASP A 332 -7.05 6.54 23.75
CA ASP A 332 -8.43 6.07 23.70
C ASP A 332 -8.43 4.58 23.33
N TRP A 333 -9.19 3.77 24.05
CA TRP A 333 -9.26 2.33 23.83
C TRP A 333 -10.70 1.86 23.61
N GLU A 334 -10.87 0.82 22.80
CA GLU A 334 -12.16 0.19 22.51
C GLU A 334 -12.02 -1.33 22.59
N ILE A 335 -13.00 -2.00 23.18
CA ILE A 335 -13.23 -3.44 23.00
C ILE A 335 -14.26 -3.60 21.89
N ILE A 336 -13.86 -4.33 20.86
CA ILE A 336 -14.69 -4.66 19.70
C ILE A 336 -15.15 -6.10 19.85
N ALA A 337 -16.42 -6.40 19.64
CA ALA A 337 -17.00 -7.73 19.57
C ALA A 337 -17.68 -7.91 18.20
N ASP A 338 -17.21 -8.85 17.39
CA ASP A 338 -17.68 -9.11 16.01
C ASP A 338 -17.81 -7.82 15.17
N GLY A 339 -16.83 -6.91 15.32
CA GLY A 339 -16.77 -5.64 14.61
C GLY A 339 -17.53 -4.47 15.23
N ILE A 340 -18.26 -4.68 16.35
CA ILE A 340 -19.02 -3.65 17.06
C ILE A 340 -18.33 -3.25 18.37
N VAL A 341 -18.23 -1.94 18.65
CA VAL A 341 -17.70 -1.44 19.94
C VAL A 341 -18.66 -1.83 21.08
N VAL A 342 -18.18 -2.59 22.06
CA VAL A 342 -18.95 -3.00 23.25
C VAL A 342 -18.51 -2.30 24.53
N GLU A 343 -17.28 -1.80 24.57
CA GLU A 343 -16.75 -1.03 25.68
C GLU A 343 -15.71 -0.05 25.15
N LYS A 344 -15.59 1.13 25.77
CA LYS A 344 -14.58 2.12 25.43
C LYS A 344 -14.16 2.93 26.66
N GLY A 345 -12.96 3.50 26.61
CA GLY A 345 -12.47 4.40 27.64
C GLY A 345 -11.19 5.11 27.21
N SER A 346 -10.56 5.79 28.16
CA SER A 346 -9.33 6.56 27.91
C SER A 346 -8.32 6.42 29.04
N ILE A 347 -7.04 6.53 28.71
CA ILE A 347 -5.92 6.75 29.64
C ILE A 347 -5.37 8.14 29.32
N ASN A 348 -5.67 9.11 30.19
CA ASN A 348 -5.40 10.53 29.93
C ASN A 348 -3.97 10.98 30.23
N GLU A 349 -3.30 10.27 31.15
CA GLU A 349 -1.96 10.62 31.62
C GLU A 349 -0.94 9.59 31.11
N LEU A 350 -0.05 10.06 30.23
CA LEU A 350 1.03 9.27 29.64
C LEU A 350 2.38 9.85 30.03
N ASN A 351 2.94 9.32 31.12
CA ASN A 351 4.27 9.69 31.56
C ASN A 351 5.30 8.79 30.86
N VAL A 352 5.58 9.00 29.57
CA VAL A 352 6.55 8.20 28.81
C VAL A 352 7.58 9.12 28.15
N ALA A 353 8.81 9.10 28.65
CA ALA A 353 9.91 9.94 28.16
C ALA A 353 10.31 9.56 26.72
N PRO A 354 11.02 10.44 25.98
CA PRO A 354 11.55 10.12 24.66
C PRO A 354 12.32 8.79 24.67
N GLN A 355 12.08 7.92 23.68
CA GLN A 355 12.71 6.60 23.58
C GLN A 355 12.41 5.63 24.74
N GLU A 356 11.49 5.95 25.67
CA GLU A 356 11.11 5.06 26.77
C GLU A 356 9.99 4.08 26.37
N LYS A 357 9.99 2.90 27.00
CA LYS A 357 8.93 1.90 26.90
C LYS A 357 8.28 1.72 28.28
N LYS A 358 6.95 1.72 28.35
CA LYS A 358 6.18 1.45 29.59
C LYS A 358 5.06 0.45 29.35
N THR A 359 4.68 -0.28 30.39
CA THR A 359 3.50 -1.16 30.34
C THR A 359 2.27 -0.41 30.83
N LEU A 360 1.21 -0.44 30.02
CA LEU A 360 -0.13 0.03 30.37
C LEU A 360 -1.02 -1.16 30.72
N THR A 361 -1.87 -0.98 31.72
CA THR A 361 -2.98 -1.91 31.99
C THR A 361 -4.25 -1.29 31.46
N ILE A 362 -4.91 -1.95 30.50
CA ILE A 362 -6.13 -1.44 29.88
C ILE A 362 -7.34 -1.81 30.75
N PRO A 363 -8.10 -0.84 31.27
CA PRO A 363 -9.08 -1.08 32.31
C PRO A 363 -10.45 -1.55 31.78
N PHE A 364 -10.46 -2.38 30.73
CA PHE A 364 -11.73 -2.94 30.23
C PHE A 364 -12.30 -3.96 31.22
N THR A 365 -13.62 -4.06 31.31
CA THR A 365 -14.36 -4.95 32.20
C THR A 365 -15.11 -6.06 31.45
N THR A 366 -15.22 -5.93 30.13
CA THR A 366 -15.86 -6.88 29.22
C THR A 366 -15.42 -8.32 29.49
N GLN A 367 -16.40 -9.20 29.68
CA GLN A 367 -16.20 -10.64 29.78
C GLN A 367 -16.39 -11.26 28.41
N PHE A 368 -15.40 -12.04 27.94
CA PHE A 368 -15.46 -12.64 26.62
C PHE A 368 -16.45 -13.80 26.60
N LYS A 369 -17.36 -13.76 25.63
CA LYS A 369 -18.32 -14.83 25.37
C LYS A 369 -17.75 -15.84 24.37
N ASN A 370 -18.07 -17.11 24.56
CA ASN A 370 -17.69 -18.14 23.60
C ASN A 370 -18.39 -17.89 22.24
N GLY A 371 -17.67 -18.09 21.14
CA GLY A 371 -18.18 -17.89 19.78
C GLY A 371 -18.22 -16.43 19.31
N VAL A 372 -17.67 -15.47 20.08
CA VAL A 372 -17.56 -14.06 19.69
C VAL A 372 -16.08 -13.68 19.57
N GLU A 373 -15.72 -13.01 18.49
CA GLU A 373 -14.36 -12.52 18.26
C GLU A 373 -14.18 -11.14 18.89
N TYR A 374 -13.19 -10.99 19.77
CA TYR A 374 -12.89 -9.75 20.47
C TYR A 374 -11.56 -9.15 20.03
N PHE A 375 -11.54 -7.82 19.87
CA PHE A 375 -10.33 -7.03 19.64
C PHE A 375 -10.21 -5.89 20.65
N LEU A 376 -8.97 -5.52 20.96
CA LEU A 376 -8.62 -4.27 21.63
C LEU A 376 -8.09 -3.30 20.57
N ASN A 377 -8.78 -2.18 20.36
CA ASN A 377 -8.25 -1.05 19.62
C ASN A 377 -7.61 -0.06 20.61
N LEU A 378 -6.46 0.49 20.25
CA LEU A 378 -5.80 1.58 20.95
C LEU A 378 -5.53 2.71 19.97
N LYS A 379 -5.90 3.94 20.31
CA LYS A 379 -5.70 5.14 19.49
C LYS A 379 -4.96 6.17 20.32
N VAL A 380 -3.93 6.78 19.75
CA VAL A 380 -3.18 7.86 20.39
C VAL A 380 -3.71 9.19 19.87
N ILE A 381 -4.33 9.95 20.77
CA ILE A 381 -5.08 11.16 20.44
C ILE A 381 -4.37 12.37 21.01
N LEU A 382 -4.27 13.42 20.20
CA LEU A 382 -3.71 14.71 20.59
C LEU A 382 -4.64 15.45 21.57
N LYS A 383 -4.11 15.94 22.69
CA LYS A 383 -4.89 16.70 23.71
C LYS A 383 -5.01 18.18 23.37
N ASN A 384 -3.93 18.81 22.93
CA ASN A 384 -3.88 20.23 22.55
C ASN A 384 -3.32 20.39 21.14
N ASP A 385 -3.77 21.42 20.42
CA ASP A 385 -3.29 21.77 19.09
C ASP A 385 -1.75 21.72 19.00
N GLU A 386 -1.25 21.09 17.94
CA GLU A 386 0.12 21.21 17.46
C GLU A 386 0.10 22.00 16.14
N PRO A 387 1.23 22.59 15.69
CA PRO A 387 1.28 23.20 14.37
C PRO A 387 0.77 22.24 13.29
N LEU A 388 -0.25 22.69 12.55
CA LEU A 388 -0.95 21.96 11.48
C LEU A 388 -1.81 20.76 11.93
N LEU A 389 -1.87 20.43 13.21
CA LEU A 389 -2.69 19.33 13.74
C LEU A 389 -3.58 19.80 14.88
N LYS A 390 -4.89 19.57 14.77
CA LYS A 390 -5.85 19.99 15.79
C LYS A 390 -5.96 18.99 16.93
N ALA A 391 -6.27 19.48 18.13
CA ALA A 391 -6.66 18.63 19.26
C ALA A 391 -7.75 17.62 18.82
N GLY A 392 -7.64 16.38 19.28
CA GLY A 392 -8.47 15.27 18.82
C GLY A 392 -7.92 14.51 17.60
N PHE A 393 -6.84 14.97 16.96
CA PHE A 393 -6.21 14.24 15.86
C PHE A 393 -5.61 12.90 16.31
N GLU A 394 -5.84 11.84 15.53
CA GLU A 394 -5.28 10.51 15.74
C GLU A 394 -3.88 10.42 15.10
N ILE A 395 -2.84 10.42 15.93
CA ILE A 395 -1.44 10.36 15.48
C ILE A 395 -0.96 8.92 15.23
N GLY A 396 -1.66 7.93 15.77
CA GLY A 396 -1.32 6.52 15.63
C GLY A 396 -2.32 5.61 16.33
N TYR A 397 -2.26 4.32 16.02
CA TYR A 397 -3.12 3.30 16.61
C TYR A 397 -2.50 1.92 16.51
N GLU A 398 -3.08 0.98 17.25
CA GLU A 398 -2.83 -0.45 17.12
C GLU A 398 -4.10 -1.24 17.42
N GLN A 399 -4.20 -2.46 16.87
CA GLN A 399 -5.27 -3.41 17.18
C GLN A 399 -4.69 -4.77 17.60
N PHE A 400 -5.17 -5.30 18.71
CA PHE A 400 -4.81 -6.64 19.19
C PHE A 400 -6.02 -7.57 19.20
N GLN A 401 -5.87 -8.75 18.62
CA GLN A 401 -6.86 -9.82 18.76
C GLN A 401 -6.82 -10.39 20.19
N LEU A 402 -7.97 -10.44 20.86
CA LEU A 402 -8.12 -10.94 22.23
C LEU A 402 -8.70 -12.36 22.26
N THR A 403 -9.54 -12.71 21.30
CA THR A 403 -10.07 -14.07 21.11
C THR A 403 -9.98 -14.49 19.65
N GLU A 404 -9.92 -15.80 19.40
CA GLU A 404 -9.85 -16.35 18.06
C GLU A 404 -11.10 -16.00 17.22
N ALA A 405 -10.91 -15.92 15.90
CA ALA A 405 -12.01 -15.71 14.96
C ALA A 405 -12.97 -16.89 15.01
N HIS A 406 -14.26 -16.62 15.21
CA HIS A 406 -15.29 -17.63 15.04
C HIS A 406 -15.81 -17.60 13.59
N LEU A 407 -15.45 -18.62 12.83
CA LEU A 407 -15.86 -18.75 11.43
C LEU A 407 -17.12 -19.62 11.35
N GLY A 408 -18.14 -19.09 10.68
CA GLY A 408 -19.48 -19.68 10.66
C GLY A 408 -19.60 -20.90 9.75
N LYS A 409 -20.55 -21.78 10.10
CA LYS A 409 -21.18 -22.74 9.18
C LYS A 409 -22.69 -22.43 9.18
N PRO A 410 -23.39 -22.61 8.05
CA PRO A 410 -24.84 -22.49 8.06
C PRO A 410 -25.46 -23.53 8.99
N VAL A 411 -26.63 -23.19 9.54
CA VAL A 411 -27.43 -24.14 10.32
C VAL A 411 -27.90 -25.25 9.38
N GLU A 412 -27.76 -26.50 9.80
CA GLU A 412 -28.26 -27.62 9.00
C GLU A 412 -29.78 -27.53 8.80
N THR A 413 -30.22 -27.85 7.59
CA THR A 413 -31.64 -27.79 7.22
C THR A 413 -32.16 -29.14 6.75
N SER A 414 -33.41 -29.42 7.09
CA SER A 414 -34.19 -30.55 6.60
C SER A 414 -35.11 -30.19 5.44
N ILE A 415 -35.08 -28.94 4.96
CA ILE A 415 -35.92 -28.49 3.84
C ILE A 415 -35.55 -29.32 2.59
N PRO A 416 -36.53 -29.84 1.83
CA PRO A 416 -36.22 -30.61 0.63
C PRO A 416 -35.57 -29.78 -0.48
N VAL A 417 -34.66 -30.41 -1.22
CA VAL A 417 -34.08 -29.88 -2.47
C VAL A 417 -34.02 -31.00 -3.49
N SER A 418 -34.26 -30.68 -4.75
CA SER A 418 -34.20 -31.64 -5.85
C SER A 418 -33.25 -31.17 -6.93
N VAL A 419 -32.63 -32.12 -7.63
CA VAL A 419 -31.82 -31.85 -8.82
C VAL A 419 -32.35 -32.62 -10.01
N LYS A 420 -32.45 -31.94 -11.15
CA LYS A 420 -32.74 -32.52 -12.46
C LYS A 420 -31.59 -32.20 -13.41
N THR A 421 -31.23 -33.16 -14.25
CA THR A 421 -30.16 -32.98 -15.22
C THR A 421 -30.72 -33.22 -16.61
N ASP A 422 -30.54 -32.22 -17.47
CA ASP A 422 -30.84 -32.30 -18.90
C ASP A 422 -29.52 -32.52 -19.69
N ALA A 423 -29.57 -32.46 -21.01
CA ALA A 423 -28.40 -32.68 -21.86
C ALA A 423 -27.21 -31.77 -21.48
N ASN A 424 -27.46 -30.46 -21.35
CA ASN A 424 -26.42 -29.45 -21.10
C ASN A 424 -26.63 -28.63 -19.82
N LYS A 425 -27.69 -28.89 -19.05
CA LYS A 425 -28.07 -28.10 -17.88
C LYS A 425 -28.28 -28.97 -16.65
N ILE A 426 -27.98 -28.40 -15.48
CA ILE A 426 -28.36 -28.97 -14.18
C ILE A 426 -29.25 -27.94 -13.50
N HIS A 427 -30.44 -28.37 -13.09
CA HIS A 427 -31.47 -27.57 -12.46
C HIS A 427 -31.62 -28.02 -11.02
N VAL A 428 -31.25 -27.17 -10.06
CA VAL A 428 -31.45 -27.40 -8.62
C VAL A 428 -32.60 -26.54 -8.15
N GLN A 429 -33.63 -27.17 -7.56
CA GLN A 429 -34.85 -26.51 -7.13
C GLN A 429 -35.15 -26.82 -5.66
N GLY A 430 -35.30 -25.77 -4.85
CA GLY A 430 -35.90 -25.81 -3.52
C GLY A 430 -37.24 -25.07 -3.49
N THR A 431 -37.79 -24.85 -2.29
CA THR A 431 -39.08 -24.16 -2.12
C THR A 431 -39.04 -22.71 -2.61
N ASP A 432 -38.00 -21.97 -2.21
CA ASP A 432 -37.90 -20.52 -2.46
C ASP A 432 -36.82 -20.15 -3.49
N PHE A 433 -36.13 -21.14 -4.08
CA PHE A 433 -34.97 -20.88 -4.92
C PHE A 433 -34.82 -21.85 -6.08
N SER A 434 -34.18 -21.37 -7.13
CA SER A 434 -33.75 -22.16 -8.29
C SER A 434 -32.33 -21.77 -8.68
N ILE A 435 -31.48 -22.77 -8.93
CA ILE A 435 -30.10 -22.58 -9.40
C ILE A 435 -29.90 -23.41 -10.66
N ASP A 436 -29.41 -22.74 -11.71
CA ASP A 436 -29.06 -23.37 -12.97
C ASP A 436 -27.53 -23.42 -13.13
N PHE A 437 -27.04 -24.55 -13.64
CA PHE A 437 -25.65 -24.72 -14.05
C PHE A 437 -25.57 -25.14 -15.52
N ASP A 438 -24.55 -24.63 -16.22
CA ASP A 438 -24.11 -25.18 -17.49
C ASP A 438 -23.22 -26.40 -17.22
N LYS A 439 -23.69 -27.59 -17.62
CA LYS A 439 -22.99 -28.86 -17.39
C LYS A 439 -21.69 -28.98 -18.18
N THR A 440 -21.59 -28.29 -19.31
CA THR A 440 -20.45 -28.35 -20.24
C THR A 440 -19.33 -27.40 -19.84
N LYS A 441 -19.70 -26.22 -19.30
CA LYS A 441 -18.75 -25.22 -18.79
C LYS A 441 -18.43 -25.42 -17.31
N GLY A 442 -19.32 -26.09 -16.59
CA GLY A 442 -19.24 -26.33 -15.15
C GLY A 442 -19.38 -25.06 -14.33
N THR A 443 -20.30 -24.18 -14.73
CA THR A 443 -20.48 -22.86 -14.13
C THR A 443 -21.95 -22.61 -13.81
N MET A 444 -22.21 -21.96 -12.67
CA MET A 444 -23.55 -21.51 -12.32
C MET A 444 -23.95 -20.35 -13.25
N THR A 445 -25.12 -20.46 -13.85
CA THR A 445 -25.65 -19.50 -14.84
C THR A 445 -26.81 -18.68 -14.32
N SER A 446 -27.42 -19.08 -13.20
CA SER A 446 -28.46 -18.32 -12.53
C SER A 446 -28.61 -18.80 -11.10
N PHE A 447 -28.78 -17.88 -10.16
CA PHE A 447 -29.29 -18.15 -8.82
C PHE A 447 -30.43 -17.18 -8.53
N ILE A 448 -31.66 -17.69 -8.49
CA ILE A 448 -32.87 -16.93 -8.14
C ILE A 448 -33.33 -17.36 -6.75
N TYR A 449 -33.63 -16.37 -5.90
CA TYR A 449 -34.20 -16.58 -4.56
C TYR A 449 -35.39 -15.64 -4.36
N LYS A 450 -36.54 -16.20 -4.00
CA LYS A 450 -37.81 -15.47 -3.80
C LYS A 450 -38.12 -14.49 -4.94
N GLY A 451 -37.95 -14.97 -6.18
CA GLY A 451 -38.19 -14.21 -7.42
C GLY A 451 -37.12 -13.17 -7.78
N SER A 452 -36.10 -12.95 -6.95
CA SER A 452 -34.99 -12.04 -7.24
C SER A 452 -33.79 -12.79 -7.80
N LEU A 453 -33.25 -12.34 -8.93
CA LEU A 453 -31.97 -12.83 -9.44
C LEU A 453 -30.85 -12.32 -8.51
N LEU A 454 -30.13 -13.23 -7.89
CA LEU A 454 -29.01 -12.93 -6.99
C LEU A 454 -27.68 -12.99 -7.74
N ILE A 455 -27.44 -14.06 -8.51
CA ILE A 455 -26.20 -14.27 -9.26
C ILE A 455 -26.55 -14.50 -10.73
N LYS A 456 -25.99 -13.66 -11.61
CA LYS A 456 -26.16 -13.73 -13.08
C LYS A 456 -25.17 -14.70 -13.73
N LYS A 457 -23.98 -14.87 -13.13
CA LYS A 457 -22.93 -15.75 -13.64
C LYS A 457 -21.92 -16.11 -12.54
N GLY A 458 -21.41 -17.33 -12.57
CA GLY A 458 -20.40 -17.82 -11.62
C GLY A 458 -21.03 -18.26 -10.31
N PRO A 459 -20.22 -18.67 -9.31
CA PRO A 459 -18.78 -18.46 -9.24
C PRO A 459 -17.94 -19.29 -10.23
N GLU A 460 -17.02 -18.65 -10.96
CA GLU A 460 -16.04 -19.28 -11.86
C GLU A 460 -14.64 -19.16 -11.26
N VAL A 461 -13.76 -20.14 -11.49
CA VAL A 461 -12.36 -20.04 -11.04
C VAL A 461 -11.65 -18.84 -11.66
N ASN A 462 -10.88 -18.13 -10.84
CA ASN A 462 -10.05 -17.01 -11.28
C ASN A 462 -8.64 -17.15 -10.71
N PHE A 463 -7.65 -17.23 -11.61
CA PHE A 463 -6.23 -17.27 -11.25
C PHE A 463 -5.49 -15.94 -11.49
N TRP A 464 -6.22 -14.93 -11.96
CA TRP A 464 -5.66 -13.69 -12.53
C TRP A 464 -6.22 -12.44 -11.85
N ARG A 465 -5.39 -11.40 -11.80
CA ARG A 465 -5.78 -10.03 -11.44
C ARG A 465 -5.37 -9.09 -12.57
N ALA A 466 -5.95 -7.90 -12.66
CA ALA A 466 -5.46 -6.89 -13.59
C ALA A 466 -4.03 -6.46 -13.15
N PRO A 467 -2.98 -6.65 -13.98
CA PRO A 467 -1.61 -6.42 -13.52
C PRO A 467 -1.38 -4.98 -13.03
N ILE A 468 -0.73 -4.85 -11.87
CA ILE A 468 -0.30 -3.56 -11.32
C ILE A 468 1.03 -3.12 -11.95
N ASP A 469 1.45 -1.88 -11.72
CA ASP A 469 2.71 -1.37 -12.29
C ASP A 469 3.95 -2.20 -11.92
N ASN A 470 4.03 -2.67 -10.66
CA ASN A 470 5.09 -3.57 -10.22
C ASN A 470 5.08 -4.92 -10.98
N ASP A 471 3.89 -5.44 -11.33
CA ASP A 471 3.76 -6.67 -12.11
C ASP A 471 4.34 -6.48 -13.52
N TYR A 472 4.04 -5.35 -14.17
CA TYR A 472 4.64 -4.98 -15.46
C TYR A 472 6.16 -4.84 -15.38
N GLY A 473 6.66 -4.18 -14.33
CA GLY A 473 8.09 -4.05 -14.04
C GLY A 473 8.80 -5.40 -13.91
N ALA A 474 8.20 -6.33 -13.18
CA ALA A 474 8.71 -7.69 -13.00
C ALA A 474 8.45 -8.62 -14.19
N ARG A 475 7.68 -8.17 -15.19
CA ARG A 475 7.18 -8.92 -16.34
C ARG A 475 6.36 -10.15 -15.94
N THR A 476 5.68 -10.11 -14.78
CA THR A 476 4.91 -11.24 -14.24
C THR A 476 3.63 -11.49 -15.04
N GLN A 477 3.01 -10.47 -15.63
CA GLN A 477 1.89 -10.61 -16.56
C GLN A 477 2.22 -11.47 -17.79
N LYS A 478 3.48 -11.46 -18.24
CA LYS A 478 3.96 -12.33 -19.32
C LYS A 478 4.35 -13.71 -18.80
N LYS A 479 5.10 -13.76 -17.69
CA LYS A 479 5.59 -15.01 -17.09
C LYS A 479 4.46 -15.90 -16.58
N TYR A 480 3.38 -15.30 -16.07
CA TYR A 480 2.25 -16.00 -15.44
C TYR A 480 1.09 -16.18 -16.42
N LYS A 481 1.23 -15.75 -17.67
CA LYS A 481 0.15 -15.70 -18.68
C LYS A 481 -0.58 -17.02 -18.89
N GLU A 482 0.09 -18.15 -18.63
CA GLU A 482 -0.50 -19.49 -18.67
C GLU A 482 -1.71 -19.65 -17.74
N TRP A 483 -1.84 -18.80 -16.70
CA TRP A 483 -2.94 -18.80 -15.73
C TRP A 483 -4.12 -17.90 -16.13
N LYS A 484 -3.96 -16.94 -17.06
CA LYS A 484 -4.92 -15.83 -17.28
C LYS A 484 -6.36 -16.26 -17.60
N ASN A 485 -6.50 -17.30 -18.43
CA ASN A 485 -7.80 -17.84 -18.87
C ASN A 485 -7.96 -19.33 -18.53
N LEU A 486 -7.06 -19.87 -17.70
CA LEU A 486 -7.04 -21.28 -17.33
C LEU A 486 -8.24 -21.63 -16.44
N GLY A 487 -8.84 -22.79 -16.68
CA GLY A 487 -10.02 -23.29 -15.96
C GLY A 487 -11.37 -22.81 -16.52
N LYS A 488 -11.39 -21.94 -17.54
CA LYS A 488 -12.62 -21.38 -18.13
C LYS A 488 -13.11 -22.09 -19.40
N SER A 489 -12.27 -22.87 -20.09
CA SER A 489 -12.58 -23.46 -21.42
C SER A 489 -12.21 -24.93 -21.58
N GLU A 490 -11.71 -25.55 -20.52
CA GLU A 490 -11.25 -26.93 -20.48
C GLU A 490 -12.44 -27.90 -20.48
N LYS A 491 -12.19 -29.14 -20.94
CA LYS A 491 -13.18 -30.21 -20.82
C LYS A 491 -13.51 -30.43 -19.34
N VAL A 492 -14.78 -30.33 -19.02
CA VAL A 492 -15.29 -30.50 -17.66
C VAL A 492 -15.84 -31.91 -17.50
N LYS A 493 -15.36 -32.61 -16.47
CA LYS A 493 -16.03 -33.81 -15.96
C LYS A 493 -17.00 -33.39 -14.87
N THR A 494 -18.28 -33.69 -15.08
CA THR A 494 -19.36 -33.28 -14.19
C THR A 494 -19.94 -34.48 -13.46
N GLU A 495 -20.02 -34.38 -12.14
CA GLU A 495 -20.69 -35.34 -11.27
C GLU A 495 -21.82 -34.65 -10.51
N VAL A 496 -23.01 -35.25 -10.51
CA VAL A 496 -24.19 -34.74 -9.82
C VAL A 496 -24.69 -35.83 -8.88
N LYS A 497 -24.89 -35.49 -7.61
CA LYS A 497 -25.33 -36.44 -6.58
C LYS A 497 -26.37 -35.81 -5.67
N GLN A 498 -27.53 -36.44 -5.57
CA GLN A 498 -28.49 -36.19 -4.50
C GLN A 498 -27.94 -36.88 -3.23
N ILE A 499 -27.40 -36.12 -2.29
CA ILE A 499 -26.76 -36.66 -1.08
C ILE A 499 -27.81 -37.13 -0.06
N SER A 500 -28.88 -36.35 0.08
CA SER A 500 -30.04 -36.66 0.93
C SER A 500 -31.27 -35.96 0.37
N LYS A 501 -32.44 -36.08 1.02
CA LYS A 501 -33.63 -35.30 0.64
C LYS A 501 -33.42 -33.78 0.75
N SER A 502 -32.47 -33.32 1.57
CA SER A 502 -32.22 -31.90 1.86
C SER A 502 -30.86 -31.39 1.37
N LYS A 503 -30.08 -32.19 0.64
CA LYS A 503 -28.75 -31.80 0.16
C LYS A 503 -28.42 -32.39 -1.21
N VAL A 504 -27.94 -31.55 -2.12
CA VAL A 504 -27.43 -31.88 -3.45
C VAL A 504 -25.96 -31.48 -3.53
N GLN A 505 -25.16 -32.27 -4.24
CA GLN A 505 -23.77 -31.95 -4.55
C GLN A 505 -23.52 -32.03 -6.05
N ILE A 506 -22.84 -31.04 -6.59
CA ILE A 506 -22.41 -30.95 -7.98
C ILE A 506 -20.91 -30.68 -8.00
N SER A 507 -20.13 -31.53 -8.67
CA SER A 507 -18.68 -31.38 -8.79
C SER A 507 -18.27 -31.22 -10.24
N PHE A 508 -17.42 -30.24 -10.51
CA PHE A 508 -16.83 -29.96 -11.81
C PHE A 508 -15.31 -30.12 -11.70
N GLU A 509 -14.78 -31.15 -12.35
CA GLU A 509 -13.36 -31.46 -12.39
C GLU A 509 -12.77 -31.08 -13.75
N ARG A 510 -11.64 -30.37 -13.73
CA ARG A 510 -10.93 -29.87 -14.90
C ARG A 510 -9.45 -30.25 -14.81
N PRO A 511 -8.90 -31.02 -15.77
CA PRO A 511 -7.45 -31.14 -15.90
C PRO A 511 -6.88 -29.81 -16.38
N LEU A 512 -5.89 -29.29 -15.68
CA LEU A 512 -5.16 -28.10 -16.05
C LEU A 512 -3.80 -28.50 -16.65
N PHE A 513 -3.29 -27.69 -17.58
CA PHE A 513 -2.00 -27.92 -18.23
C PHE A 513 -1.83 -29.35 -18.80
N GLY A 514 -2.90 -29.90 -19.39
CA GLY A 514 -2.86 -31.27 -19.92
C GLY A 514 -2.81 -32.38 -18.85
N GLY A 515 -3.13 -32.07 -17.60
CA GLY A 515 -3.19 -33.04 -16.49
C GLY A 515 -2.07 -32.92 -15.46
N ASP A 516 -1.21 -31.91 -15.55
CA ASP A 516 -0.18 -31.63 -14.54
C ASP A 516 -0.79 -31.14 -13.22
N ALA A 517 -1.99 -30.54 -13.29
CA ALA A 517 -2.84 -30.27 -12.14
C ALA A 517 -4.30 -30.66 -12.42
N ILE A 518 -5.05 -30.86 -11.35
CA ILE A 518 -6.51 -31.03 -11.40
C ILE A 518 -7.14 -29.94 -10.55
N TYR A 519 -8.07 -29.20 -11.13
CA TYR A 519 -8.93 -28.29 -10.39
C TYR A 519 -10.34 -28.88 -10.26
N THR A 520 -10.81 -29.00 -9.03
CA THR A 520 -12.16 -29.45 -8.70
C THR A 520 -12.91 -28.32 -7.99
N GLN A 521 -14.05 -27.92 -8.55
CA GLN A 521 -15.01 -27.03 -7.91
C GLN A 521 -16.24 -27.83 -7.53
N THR A 522 -16.59 -27.84 -6.25
CA THR A 522 -17.76 -28.57 -5.74
C THR A 522 -18.75 -27.59 -5.12
N PHE A 523 -20.00 -27.68 -5.58
CA PHE A 523 -21.15 -26.97 -5.06
C PHE A 523 -21.97 -27.92 -4.19
N THR A 524 -22.08 -27.65 -2.90
CA THR A 524 -22.99 -28.37 -2.00
C THR A 524 -24.15 -27.46 -1.64
N ILE A 525 -25.36 -27.82 -2.07
CA ILE A 525 -26.56 -26.98 -1.98
C ILE A 525 -27.56 -27.65 -1.04
N ASP A 526 -28.10 -26.92 -0.08
CA ASP A 526 -29.16 -27.41 0.80
C ASP A 526 -30.54 -26.82 0.46
N GLY A 527 -31.59 -27.32 1.12
CA GLY A 527 -32.97 -26.86 0.89
C GLY A 527 -33.28 -25.42 1.32
N SER A 528 -32.40 -24.73 2.03
CA SER A 528 -32.54 -23.29 2.31
C SER A 528 -32.06 -22.42 1.15
N GLY A 529 -31.29 -23.00 0.22
CA GLY A 529 -30.59 -22.30 -0.84
C GLY A 529 -29.17 -21.89 -0.46
N ALA A 530 -28.67 -22.28 0.72
CA ALA A 530 -27.26 -22.11 1.05
C ALA A 530 -26.39 -22.95 0.11
N VAL A 531 -25.32 -22.34 -0.40
CA VAL A 531 -24.40 -22.98 -1.35
C VAL A 531 -22.98 -22.95 -0.79
N GLU A 532 -22.42 -24.10 -0.46
CA GLU A 532 -20.99 -24.23 -0.21
C GLU A 532 -20.26 -24.37 -1.54
N VAL A 533 -19.26 -23.53 -1.77
CA VAL A 533 -18.36 -23.60 -2.91
C VAL A 533 -16.99 -24.03 -2.39
N THR A 534 -16.59 -25.27 -2.69
CA THR A 534 -15.26 -25.80 -2.37
C THR A 534 -14.38 -25.76 -3.61
N ASN A 535 -13.22 -25.13 -3.48
CA ASN A 535 -12.21 -25.01 -4.51
C ASN A 535 -10.98 -25.82 -4.14
N ASN A 536 -10.59 -26.76 -4.99
CA ASN A 536 -9.42 -27.60 -4.78
C ASN A 536 -8.54 -27.61 -6.02
N LEU A 537 -7.39 -26.93 -5.97
CA LEU A 537 -6.33 -27.06 -6.96
C LEU A 537 -5.33 -28.10 -6.44
N LYS A 538 -5.20 -29.23 -7.13
CA LYS A 538 -4.22 -30.27 -6.83
C LYS A 538 -3.13 -30.26 -7.88
N ALA A 539 -1.94 -29.80 -7.50
CA ALA A 539 -0.74 -29.96 -8.32
C ALA A 539 -0.27 -31.42 -8.23
N ILE A 540 -0.08 -32.07 -9.37
CA ILE A 540 0.30 -33.49 -9.46
C ILE A 540 1.75 -33.62 -9.90
N LYS A 541 2.11 -32.92 -10.97
CA LYS A 541 3.45 -32.92 -11.57
C LYS A 541 3.69 -31.59 -12.31
N GLY A 542 4.81 -31.52 -13.02
CA GLY A 542 5.19 -30.35 -13.80
C GLY A 542 5.82 -29.23 -12.96
N LYS A 543 6.31 -28.22 -13.66
CA LYS A 543 6.76 -26.95 -13.06
C LYS A 543 6.08 -25.84 -13.84
N HIS A 544 5.21 -25.11 -13.15
CA HIS A 544 4.52 -23.95 -13.70
C HIS A 544 4.95 -22.70 -12.96
N SER A 545 4.68 -21.56 -13.57
CA SER A 545 4.92 -20.26 -12.97
C SER A 545 4.09 -20.04 -11.71
N HIS A 546 4.42 -18.98 -10.96
CA HIS A 546 3.54 -18.51 -9.89
C HIS A 546 2.23 -17.97 -10.48
N LEU A 547 1.23 -17.78 -9.63
CA LEU A 547 -0.09 -17.26 -9.99
C LEU A 547 -0.32 -15.94 -9.26
N PHE A 548 -1.16 -15.06 -9.80
CA PHE A 548 -1.51 -13.83 -9.09
C PHE A 548 -2.52 -14.06 -7.97
N LYS A 549 -3.40 -15.04 -8.15
CA LYS A 549 -4.59 -15.21 -7.31
C LYS A 549 -5.10 -16.64 -7.43
N PHE A 550 -5.76 -17.15 -6.40
CA PHE A 550 -6.59 -18.34 -6.50
C PHE A 550 -7.92 -18.09 -5.79
N GLY A 551 -8.93 -17.80 -6.60
CA GLY A 551 -10.23 -17.32 -6.15
C GLY A 551 -11.38 -17.70 -7.06
N ASN A 552 -12.55 -17.15 -6.80
CA ASN A 552 -13.68 -17.19 -7.70
C ASN A 552 -14.17 -15.79 -8.05
N GLU A 553 -14.58 -15.61 -9.31
CA GLU A 553 -15.27 -14.42 -9.80
C GLU A 553 -16.75 -14.77 -10.03
N MET A 554 -17.65 -13.88 -9.61
CA MET A 554 -19.08 -13.96 -9.90
C MET A 554 -19.63 -12.59 -10.32
N VAL A 555 -20.73 -12.60 -11.07
CA VAL A 555 -21.38 -11.39 -11.58
C VAL A 555 -22.78 -11.28 -10.97
N LEU A 556 -23.03 -10.20 -10.24
CA LEU A 556 -24.33 -9.88 -9.68
C LEU A 556 -25.07 -8.84 -10.57
N PRO A 557 -26.40 -8.80 -10.53
CA PRO A 557 -27.20 -7.80 -11.23
C PRO A 557 -26.94 -6.36 -10.76
N GLU A 558 -27.34 -5.39 -11.59
CA GLU A 558 -27.15 -3.95 -11.34
C GLU A 558 -27.88 -3.39 -10.10
N THR A 559 -28.83 -4.17 -9.57
CA THR A 559 -29.63 -3.82 -8.40
C THR A 559 -28.83 -3.81 -7.11
N PHE A 560 -27.67 -4.49 -7.07
CA PHE A 560 -26.78 -4.50 -5.91
C PHE A 560 -26.03 -3.17 -5.81
N LYS A 561 -26.12 -2.51 -4.66
CA LYS A 561 -25.53 -1.18 -4.43
C LYS A 561 -24.60 -1.10 -3.23
N THR A 562 -24.77 -1.98 -2.24
CA THR A 562 -24.08 -1.88 -0.95
C THR A 562 -23.30 -3.15 -0.67
N ILE A 563 -22.08 -2.98 -0.15
CA ILE A 563 -21.29 -4.04 0.48
C ILE A 563 -21.10 -3.70 1.96
N THR A 564 -21.33 -4.69 2.82
CA THR A 564 -21.00 -4.64 4.25
C THR A 564 -20.07 -5.81 4.54
N TRP A 565 -18.98 -5.61 5.26
CA TRP A 565 -18.06 -6.69 5.57
C TRP A 565 -17.52 -6.60 6.99
N TYR A 566 -17.30 -7.75 7.60
CA TYR A 566 -16.53 -7.90 8.81
C TYR A 566 -15.15 -8.46 8.46
N GLY A 567 -14.14 -7.59 8.49
CA GLY A 567 -12.79 -7.89 8.02
C GLY A 567 -11.90 -6.66 8.14
N GLN A 568 -10.75 -6.66 7.48
CA GLN A 568 -9.90 -5.47 7.47
C GLN A 568 -10.49 -4.35 6.59
N GLY A 569 -10.30 -3.10 7.01
CA GLY A 569 -10.79 -1.93 6.30
C GLY A 569 -10.48 -0.61 7.03
N PRO A 570 -11.10 0.52 6.59
CA PRO A 570 -12.11 0.61 5.52
C PRO A 570 -11.53 0.66 4.10
N PHE A 571 -10.24 0.98 3.94
CA PHE A 571 -9.55 1.08 2.65
C PHE A 571 -9.04 -0.28 2.15
N GLU A 572 -8.56 -0.33 0.91
CA GLU A 572 -8.03 -1.56 0.31
C GLU A 572 -6.73 -2.05 0.99
N SER A 573 -6.63 -3.36 1.16
CA SER A 573 -5.49 -4.04 1.77
C SER A 573 -5.10 -5.32 1.02
N TYR A 574 -3.82 -5.69 1.11
CA TYR A 574 -3.22 -6.82 0.41
C TYR A 574 -2.26 -7.57 1.35
N ALA A 575 -1.84 -8.78 0.96
CA ALA A 575 -1.04 -9.67 1.79
C ALA A 575 0.20 -9.03 2.44
N ASP A 576 0.86 -8.12 1.72
CA ASP A 576 2.07 -7.39 2.15
C ASP A 576 1.84 -5.89 2.43
N ARG A 577 0.58 -5.43 2.42
CA ARG A 577 0.17 -4.04 2.76
C ARG A 577 -1.19 -4.05 3.46
N GLN A 578 -1.19 -4.30 4.76
CA GLN A 578 -2.42 -4.55 5.53
C GLN A 578 -2.38 -4.05 6.98
N HIS A 579 -1.26 -3.57 7.49
CA HIS A 579 -1.10 -3.29 8.93
C HIS A 579 -1.93 -2.09 9.38
N ALA A 580 -2.17 -1.13 8.47
CA ALA A 580 -3.08 -0.04 8.74
C ALA A 580 -4.56 -0.48 8.74
N ALA A 581 -4.93 -1.55 8.05
CA ALA A 581 -6.33 -1.95 7.92
C ALA A 581 -6.79 -2.75 9.14
N LYS A 582 -7.63 -2.14 9.99
CA LYS A 582 -8.14 -2.78 11.21
C LYS A 582 -9.29 -3.73 10.91
N VAL A 583 -9.39 -4.81 11.66
CA VAL A 583 -10.58 -5.66 11.67
C VAL A 583 -11.75 -4.88 12.30
N GLY A 584 -12.85 -4.79 11.58
CA GLY A 584 -14.04 -4.06 12.02
C GLY A 584 -15.25 -4.36 11.12
N LEU A 585 -16.42 -3.88 11.53
CA LEU A 585 -17.61 -3.92 10.68
C LEU A 585 -17.66 -2.64 9.84
N TYR A 586 -17.55 -2.79 8.53
CA TYR A 586 -17.57 -1.68 7.58
C TYR A 586 -18.70 -1.84 6.58
N SER A 587 -19.20 -0.72 6.05
CA SER A 587 -20.24 -0.68 5.02
C SER A 587 -19.99 0.49 4.07
N GLY A 588 -20.31 0.32 2.80
CA GLY A 588 -20.15 1.34 1.78
C GLY A 588 -20.84 0.99 0.47
N SER A 589 -20.95 1.96 -0.42
CA SER A 589 -21.46 1.71 -1.77
C SER A 589 -20.45 0.92 -2.58
N ILE A 590 -20.91 0.07 -3.51
CA ILE A 590 -20.05 -0.68 -4.43
C ILE A 590 -19.26 0.27 -5.35
N ALA A 591 -19.84 1.43 -5.69
CA ALA A 591 -19.18 2.44 -6.51
C ALA A 591 -17.92 3.01 -5.82
N ASP A 592 -17.98 3.21 -4.50
CA ASP A 592 -16.86 3.76 -3.71
C ASP A 592 -15.73 2.75 -3.46
N GLN A 593 -15.91 1.48 -3.86
CA GLN A 593 -14.88 0.45 -3.67
C GLN A 593 -13.79 0.48 -4.75
N TYR A 594 -14.02 1.22 -5.84
CA TYR A 594 -13.02 1.44 -6.89
C TYR A 594 -12.12 2.62 -6.51
N PHE A 595 -10.81 2.39 -6.42
CA PHE A 595 -9.83 3.46 -6.34
C PHE A 595 -9.26 3.79 -7.74
N PRO A 596 -9.40 5.05 -8.23
CA PRO A 596 -8.96 5.44 -9.57
C PRO A 596 -7.45 5.74 -9.61
N TYR A 597 -6.60 4.71 -9.59
CA TYR A 597 -5.18 4.85 -9.92
C TYR A 597 -5.02 5.42 -11.34
N ILE A 598 -4.07 6.35 -11.55
CA ILE A 598 -3.94 7.11 -12.82
C ILE A 598 -3.98 6.20 -14.05
N ARG A 599 -3.19 5.12 -14.03
CA ARG A 599 -3.34 3.97 -14.93
C ARG A 599 -4.25 2.93 -14.26
N PRO A 600 -5.36 2.48 -14.90
CA PRO A 600 -6.21 1.42 -14.37
C PRO A 600 -5.46 0.12 -14.06
N GLN A 601 -5.78 -0.50 -12.93
CA GLN A 601 -5.18 -1.75 -12.45
C GLN A 601 -6.01 -2.37 -11.31
N GLU A 602 -5.55 -3.50 -10.76
CA GLU A 602 -6.19 -4.14 -9.59
C GLU A 602 -6.37 -3.15 -8.42
N THR A 603 -7.56 -3.17 -7.81
CA THR A 603 -7.97 -2.29 -6.70
C THR A 603 -9.13 -2.89 -5.90
N GLY A 604 -9.37 -2.39 -4.68
CA GLY A 604 -10.59 -2.62 -3.92
C GLY A 604 -10.60 -3.90 -3.08
N ASN A 605 -9.46 -4.62 -3.00
CA ASN A 605 -9.32 -5.83 -2.21
C ASN A 605 -9.50 -5.57 -0.72
N LYS A 606 -10.16 -6.50 -0.02
CA LYS A 606 -10.26 -6.54 1.45
C LYS A 606 -9.78 -7.91 1.89
N ILE A 607 -8.66 -7.96 2.61
CA ILE A 607 -8.14 -9.22 3.18
C ILE A 607 -8.73 -9.49 4.56
N GLY A 608 -8.66 -10.75 5.00
CA GLY A 608 -9.03 -11.12 6.37
C GLY A 608 -10.54 -11.02 6.63
N VAL A 609 -11.36 -11.21 5.60
CA VAL A 609 -12.82 -11.11 5.69
C VAL A 609 -13.39 -12.37 6.32
N ARG A 610 -14.12 -12.22 7.42
CA ARG A 610 -14.89 -13.29 8.06
C ARG A 610 -16.18 -13.51 7.28
N TRP A 611 -16.87 -12.41 6.98
CA TRP A 611 -18.05 -12.40 6.13
C TRP A 611 -18.22 -11.09 5.37
N ALA A 612 -18.86 -11.16 4.20
CA ALA A 612 -19.31 -10.01 3.42
C ALA A 612 -20.77 -10.18 3.00
N GLU A 613 -21.56 -9.13 3.10
CA GLU A 613 -22.94 -9.05 2.62
C GLU A 613 -23.01 -8.06 1.48
N LEU A 614 -23.56 -8.49 0.34
CA LEU A 614 -23.90 -7.62 -0.77
C LEU A 614 -25.43 -7.55 -0.86
N LEU A 615 -25.95 -6.33 -0.88
CA LEU A 615 -27.40 -6.07 -0.83
C LEU A 615 -27.84 -5.18 -2.00
N ALA A 616 -29.00 -5.53 -2.54
CA ALA A 616 -29.81 -4.67 -3.37
C ALA A 616 -30.75 -3.80 -2.50
N ASP A 617 -31.24 -2.70 -3.08
CA ASP A 617 -32.11 -1.75 -2.38
C ASP A 617 -33.43 -2.38 -1.89
N ASN A 618 -33.88 -3.45 -2.55
CA ASN A 618 -35.10 -4.18 -2.20
C ASN A 618 -34.89 -5.30 -1.15
N GLY A 619 -33.76 -5.28 -0.44
CA GLY A 619 -33.40 -6.25 0.60
C GLY A 619 -32.95 -7.63 0.09
N ALA A 620 -33.00 -7.90 -1.22
CA ALA A 620 -32.42 -9.11 -1.79
C ALA A 620 -30.89 -9.04 -1.73
N GLY A 621 -30.23 -10.16 -1.45
CA GLY A 621 -28.78 -10.16 -1.44
C GLY A 621 -28.13 -11.50 -1.20
N ILE A 622 -26.82 -11.46 -0.99
CA ILE A 622 -26.01 -12.63 -0.63
C ILE A 622 -25.13 -12.31 0.57
N LYS A 623 -24.96 -13.28 1.46
CA LYS A 623 -23.91 -13.29 2.49
C LYS A 623 -22.87 -14.34 2.12
N ILE A 624 -21.61 -13.95 2.22
CA ILE A 624 -20.45 -14.76 1.92
C ILE A 624 -19.65 -14.93 3.20
N PHE A 625 -19.26 -16.15 3.56
CA PHE A 625 -18.32 -16.41 4.65
C PHE A 625 -17.58 -17.72 4.43
N GLY A 626 -16.37 -17.83 4.96
CA GLY A 626 -15.52 -19.01 4.80
C GLY A 626 -15.30 -19.77 6.09
N GLU A 627 -14.88 -21.04 5.96
CA GLU A 627 -14.25 -21.78 7.07
C GLU A 627 -12.79 -21.33 7.30
N LYS A 628 -12.30 -20.42 6.47
CA LYS A 628 -11.08 -19.63 6.61
C LYS A 628 -11.41 -18.17 6.30
N LEU A 629 -10.53 -17.26 6.72
CA LEU A 629 -10.61 -15.87 6.28
C LEU A 629 -10.45 -15.79 4.76
N LEU A 630 -11.21 -14.89 4.15
CA LEU A 630 -11.28 -14.70 2.70
C LEU A 630 -10.75 -13.32 2.33
N ASP A 631 -10.38 -13.19 1.06
CA ASP A 631 -10.19 -11.91 0.41
C ASP A 631 -11.43 -11.61 -0.45
N VAL A 632 -11.98 -10.40 -0.35
CA VAL A 632 -13.20 -10.03 -1.06
C VAL A 632 -13.05 -8.67 -1.75
N SER A 633 -13.46 -8.59 -3.01
CA SER A 633 -13.67 -7.33 -3.71
C SER A 633 -15.01 -7.33 -4.44
N ALA A 634 -15.61 -6.15 -4.62
CA ALA A 634 -16.85 -5.96 -5.34
C ALA A 634 -16.78 -4.63 -6.08
N LEU A 635 -16.79 -4.66 -7.41
CA LEU A 635 -16.56 -3.48 -8.26
C LEU A 635 -17.59 -3.42 -9.39
N ASN A 636 -17.89 -2.21 -9.86
CA ASN A 636 -18.58 -2.00 -11.13
C ASN A 636 -17.63 -2.06 -12.34
N PHE A 637 -16.50 -2.74 -12.20
CA PHE A 637 -15.52 -2.96 -13.26
C PHE A 637 -15.15 -4.43 -13.28
N SER A 638 -15.14 -5.02 -14.47
CA SER A 638 -14.57 -6.34 -14.67
C SER A 638 -13.05 -6.27 -14.62
N ARG A 639 -12.41 -7.40 -14.36
CA ARG A 639 -10.95 -7.55 -14.47
C ARG A 639 -10.41 -7.02 -15.80
N ASP A 640 -11.11 -7.31 -16.90
CA ASP A 640 -10.67 -6.96 -18.25
C ASP A 640 -10.82 -5.46 -18.56
N ASP A 641 -11.66 -4.72 -17.82
CA ASP A 641 -11.72 -3.24 -17.94
C ASP A 641 -10.44 -2.59 -17.39
N LEU A 642 -9.87 -3.20 -16.34
CA LEU A 642 -8.69 -2.72 -15.61
C LEU A 642 -7.37 -3.30 -16.16
N ASP A 643 -7.42 -4.40 -16.92
CA ASP A 643 -6.24 -5.09 -17.47
C ASP A 643 -5.73 -4.39 -18.74
N SER A 644 -4.45 -3.98 -18.75
CA SER A 644 -3.82 -3.38 -19.94
C SER A 644 -3.29 -4.42 -20.95
N GLY A 645 -3.25 -5.71 -20.61
CA GLY A 645 -2.77 -6.79 -21.46
C GLY A 645 -1.30 -7.13 -21.24
N ASP A 646 -0.63 -7.60 -22.29
CA ASP A 646 0.79 -7.99 -22.23
C ASP A 646 1.72 -6.80 -21.97
N GLU A 647 1.31 -5.61 -22.41
CA GLU A 647 2.01 -4.33 -22.22
C GLU A 647 1.06 -3.32 -21.58
N LYS A 648 1.63 -2.25 -21.02
CA LYS A 648 0.85 -1.11 -20.58
C LYS A 648 0.21 -0.43 -21.80
N THR A 649 -1.02 0.03 -21.64
CA THR A 649 -1.75 0.80 -22.65
C THR A 649 -1.95 2.24 -22.17
N GLN A 650 -2.17 3.16 -23.11
CA GLN A 650 -2.42 4.58 -22.84
C GLN A 650 -3.86 4.83 -22.36
N LYS A 651 -4.29 4.07 -21.33
CA LYS A 651 -5.62 4.14 -20.72
C LYS A 651 -5.56 4.89 -19.39
N HIS A 652 -6.60 5.68 -19.11
CA HIS A 652 -6.68 6.50 -17.92
C HIS A 652 -7.89 6.11 -17.07
N ALA A 653 -7.77 6.15 -15.74
CA ALA A 653 -8.92 5.88 -14.85
C ALA A 653 -10.10 6.82 -15.10
N GLY A 654 -9.83 8.10 -15.39
CA GLY A 654 -10.87 9.08 -15.73
C GLY A 654 -11.66 8.72 -16.99
N GLU A 655 -11.13 7.89 -17.89
CA GLU A 655 -11.82 7.47 -19.11
C GLU A 655 -12.78 6.29 -18.89
N LEU A 656 -12.56 5.50 -17.83
CA LEU A 656 -13.36 4.33 -17.56
C LEU A 656 -14.81 4.69 -17.25
N THR A 657 -15.72 3.82 -17.67
CA THR A 657 -17.15 3.96 -17.40
C THR A 657 -17.59 2.75 -16.58
N PRO A 658 -18.15 2.96 -15.36
CA PRO A 658 -18.67 1.87 -14.56
C PRO A 658 -19.68 1.03 -15.35
N ARG A 659 -19.57 -0.29 -15.22
CA ARG A 659 -20.58 -1.23 -15.72
C ARG A 659 -21.81 -1.19 -14.82
N LYS A 660 -22.93 -1.66 -15.38
CA LYS A 660 -24.16 -1.82 -14.61
C LYS A 660 -24.04 -2.97 -13.60
N GLU A 661 -23.42 -4.08 -14.02
CA GLU A 661 -23.19 -5.24 -13.17
C GLU A 661 -22.17 -4.99 -12.05
N VAL A 662 -22.19 -5.88 -11.06
CA VAL A 662 -21.20 -5.95 -9.99
C VAL A 662 -20.36 -7.21 -10.18
N PHE A 663 -19.05 -7.04 -10.25
CA PHE A 663 -18.06 -8.11 -10.32
C PHE A 663 -17.53 -8.35 -8.93
N VAL A 664 -17.83 -9.53 -8.37
CA VAL A 664 -17.43 -9.92 -7.01
C VAL A 664 -16.35 -10.98 -7.10
N ASN A 665 -15.25 -10.76 -6.39
CA ASN A 665 -14.22 -11.76 -6.20
C ASN A 665 -14.27 -12.28 -4.76
N VAL A 666 -14.15 -13.60 -4.61
CA VAL A 666 -14.01 -14.28 -3.33
C VAL A 666 -12.80 -15.19 -3.43
N ASP A 667 -11.73 -14.80 -2.77
CA ASP A 667 -10.43 -15.45 -2.95
C ASP A 667 -9.97 -16.10 -1.66
N GLY A 668 -9.33 -17.27 -1.80
CA GLY A 668 -8.59 -17.86 -0.69
C GLY A 668 -7.17 -17.31 -0.60
N PHE A 669 -6.60 -16.86 -1.74
CA PHE A 669 -5.20 -16.44 -1.82
C PHE A 669 -5.01 -15.39 -2.92
N GLN A 670 -4.23 -14.35 -2.61
CA GLN A 670 -3.75 -13.38 -3.57
C GLN A 670 -2.28 -13.05 -3.30
N GLN A 671 -1.48 -12.88 -4.36
CA GLN A 671 -0.09 -12.46 -4.27
C GLN A 671 -0.02 -11.00 -3.76
N GLY A 672 1.04 -10.69 -3.01
CA GLY A 672 1.38 -9.33 -2.61
C GLY A 672 1.61 -8.36 -3.78
N LEU A 673 1.76 -7.08 -3.43
CA LEU A 673 2.00 -5.98 -4.36
C LEU A 673 3.49 -5.74 -4.61
N GLY A 674 4.33 -5.92 -3.59
CA GLY A 674 5.73 -5.49 -3.57
C GLY A 674 5.89 -3.97 -3.60
N SER A 675 7.13 -3.51 -3.44
CA SER A 675 7.50 -2.09 -3.55
C SER A 675 9.00 -1.83 -3.70
N ILE A 676 9.87 -2.86 -3.69
CA ILE A 676 11.33 -2.63 -3.74
C ILE A 676 11.71 -1.79 -4.96
N ASN A 677 11.13 -2.09 -6.13
CA ASN A 677 11.12 -1.24 -7.31
C ASN A 677 10.02 -1.70 -8.29
N SER A 678 9.78 -0.90 -9.34
CA SER A 678 8.81 -1.23 -10.40
C SER A 678 9.48 -1.58 -11.76
N TRP A 679 10.68 -2.16 -11.74
CA TRP A 679 11.43 -2.56 -12.96
C TRP A 679 12.12 -3.93 -12.85
N GLY A 680 11.67 -4.78 -11.93
CA GLY A 680 12.13 -6.17 -11.89
C GLY A 680 11.85 -6.91 -10.59
N ALA A 681 11.76 -6.19 -9.47
CA ALA A 681 11.50 -6.79 -8.18
C ALA A 681 10.10 -7.40 -8.10
N LYS A 682 9.99 -8.48 -7.33
CA LYS A 682 8.72 -9.14 -7.01
C LYS A 682 8.39 -8.87 -5.53
N PRO A 683 7.17 -9.16 -5.07
CA PRO A 683 6.89 -9.28 -3.64
C PRO A 683 7.89 -10.22 -2.95
N LEU A 684 8.13 -9.98 -1.66
CA LEU A 684 8.99 -10.88 -0.87
C LEU A 684 8.41 -12.30 -0.86
N ASP A 685 9.28 -13.31 -0.74
CA ASP A 685 8.91 -14.72 -0.86
C ASP A 685 7.68 -15.17 -0.05
N PRO A 686 7.45 -14.70 1.20
CA PRO A 686 6.25 -15.06 1.97
C PRO A 686 4.92 -14.62 1.32
N TYR A 687 4.98 -13.62 0.44
CA TYR A 687 3.82 -13.00 -0.22
C TYR A 687 3.66 -13.45 -1.67
N MET A 688 4.49 -14.39 -2.13
CA MET A 688 4.39 -15.01 -3.45
C MET A 688 3.44 -16.21 -3.44
N LEU A 689 2.78 -16.47 -4.57
CA LEU A 689 1.83 -17.59 -4.71
C LEU A 689 2.35 -18.65 -5.71
N PRO A 690 3.21 -19.60 -5.27
CA PRO A 690 3.83 -20.59 -6.16
C PRO A 690 2.87 -21.65 -6.69
N TYR A 691 3.22 -22.33 -7.78
CA TYR A 691 2.49 -23.52 -8.24
C TYR A 691 2.61 -24.66 -7.21
N LYS A 692 1.52 -24.94 -6.50
CA LYS A 692 1.36 -26.05 -5.54
C LYS A 692 -0.13 -26.35 -5.35
N SER A 693 -0.45 -27.32 -4.50
CA SER A 693 -1.85 -27.60 -4.14
C SER A 693 -2.41 -26.54 -3.20
N TYR A 694 -3.64 -26.10 -3.47
CA TYR A 694 -4.38 -25.13 -2.67
C TYR A 694 -5.83 -25.59 -2.48
N LYS A 695 -6.40 -25.29 -1.31
CA LYS A 695 -7.80 -25.58 -1.02
C LYS A 695 -8.41 -24.51 -0.12
N TYR A 696 -9.58 -24.03 -0.51
CA TYR A 696 -10.43 -23.18 0.33
C TYR A 696 -11.90 -23.42 -0.02
N SER A 697 -12.80 -23.11 0.92
CA SER A 697 -14.23 -23.15 0.71
C SER A 697 -14.90 -21.94 1.35
N TYR A 698 -16.06 -21.59 0.81
CA TYR A 698 -16.92 -20.54 1.36
C TYR A 698 -18.38 -20.86 1.08
N TRP A 699 -19.26 -20.21 1.83
CA TRP A 699 -20.70 -20.31 1.71
C TRP A 699 -21.25 -19.06 1.05
N ILE A 700 -22.26 -19.23 0.21
CA ILE A 700 -23.14 -18.19 -0.29
C ILE A 700 -24.52 -18.44 0.33
N ILE A 701 -24.98 -17.53 1.17
CA ILE A 701 -26.31 -17.59 1.78
C ILE A 701 -27.19 -16.55 1.09
N PRO A 702 -28.32 -16.96 0.46
CA PRO A 702 -29.26 -16.01 -0.09
C PRO A 702 -29.96 -15.24 1.04
N LEU A 703 -30.15 -13.94 0.83
CA LEU A 703 -30.80 -13.04 1.77
C LEU A 703 -32.05 -12.42 1.14
N LYS A 704 -33.05 -12.17 1.99
CA LYS A 704 -34.17 -11.27 1.71
C LYS A 704 -34.52 -10.56 3.04
N LYS A 705 -33.94 -9.38 3.23
CA LYS A 705 -34.15 -8.54 4.43
C LYS A 705 -35.44 -7.74 4.34
#